data_AF-A0A1V5PKA5-F1
#
_entry.id   AF-A0A1V5PKA5-F1
#
_cell.length_a   1.000
_cell.length_b   1.000
_cell.length_c   1.000
_cell.angle_alpha   90.00
_cell.angle_beta   90.00
_cell.angle_gamma   90.00
#
_symmetry.space_group_name_H-M   'P 1'
#
loop_
_entity.id
_entity.type
_entity.pdbx_description
1 polymer ?
#
loop_
_entity_poly.entity_id
_entity_poly.type
_entity_poly.pdbx_seq_one_letter_code
_entity_poly.pdbx_strand_id
1 'polypeptide(L)'
;MSGEDFIFKEKLHSIDPEVNFLVDLKGAKQECKIIMIASESLCPKSVRETLSSSFTNIYAEGYLSLRMTAEEKKELIKFKRQIPIYQRYAGKHYHKGCDYMDSVEALACLRLSKLFETKEFSADKIYSNVQSLSGVAANNAVYTAFLSPGDVIMSMDLSHEGHLTHRSPVKRSGKTYKVVHYGADIKTGKINFDKLEKLALENRPKIIIAGYRTYPWDIDWIKFKDLAKKVGALLLADIAYIAGPVVAGLCNNPIGVADIISFTTHKTLCGPRGAVILCTDREIAKKINYAIFSGEQGGPHINNVAAKAVAFKLAGTDQFKALQKKIIENTQSLAEAFKELGFTLAYGGTNTHMVLIDLKTIQNKSKYKLDGEIATRLLDLCGIVCNKNTIAGDEKEARPSAIRFGTTWVSQRGMGKNEMLRIAEIVNKILTGIIPYRYPGHGGSVGRGKILQLLMDNVKLEVDSLTGELFGEGITERKLYSYSDLPSESDKESPLLEIHQKNGATIKEYNGYRLPSLYNSLEDELKIAEEDSLIFDLSHMGIIEILGERAQAFLQEITTNNIYTLKCGQSRRSYLFDHNYRLVDDVIIMRRDNTKKNSFLILSNSPNHFSVTRYFCSLSNEYTLFDREELFAKIEGPCVINDYRQSMTVFALLGKKSPEIIKKLLSTLEELQEGYFIEKELEGIPIFLSRSSYGDYTEYQLIMPRKKASAIWNRLISYGVKPGGTDTKNKLREKGKLPIYVNGDRPTAIEVYEANPGYFNLNKPYFIGQSSIIKHLGEKVKSDKTEFKFEEQKVPLKRTPLFEEHQKLASKTSIVPFAGWEMPVKYSGIKEEHMAVRQTAGLFDVSHMGIFDFQGEDACRFIDLISANYIPGVRKGQIVYSYLLDVDGVPIDDILVYGIDPYGHYMMVVNAANADKTWEWINAVKEKKVIIDRNNPLCEVDVDVEIRNLKDPSSGKDRRVDMALQGPKSLDILKSVIDNRDLIWKLENLKKFYFIRGEICGMDVIISRTGYTGEEVGFEMYVHPDNIVKLWNLLLERGKAFGLKPAALGARDSTRTEAGLPLYGHELAGKFSLTPLEAGYGSFVKFHKPFFVGRSSSIKKEETKTMEIVRFRMIARGIRMVKPGNPVVSIRGEYIGEVTSCALGTDDHQIGLACINRKFAKEGEQIGIFILPPKVNEKQKDKLKEGDKVILHETGEIVSRFYVVDKCKAETAE
;
A
#
# COMPACT_ATOMS: atom_id res chain seq x y z
N MET A 1 -36.57 18.50 -44.58
CA MET A 1 -35.26 18.46 -43.90
C MET A 1 -35.33 17.33 -42.89
N SER A 2 -34.64 16.23 -43.20
CA SER A 2 -34.38 15.12 -42.27
C SER A 2 -33.52 15.64 -41.14
N GLY A 3 -34.14 16.05 -40.03
CA GLY A 3 -33.41 16.61 -38.90
C GLY A 3 -32.73 15.48 -38.13
N GLU A 4 -31.40 15.48 -38.11
CA GLU A 4 -30.64 14.69 -37.14
C GLU A 4 -31.08 15.12 -35.74
N ASP A 5 -31.64 14.19 -34.96
CA ASP A 5 -32.02 14.43 -33.57
C ASP A 5 -30.73 14.37 -32.71
N PHE A 6 -30.27 15.53 -32.23
CA PHE A 6 -29.08 15.63 -31.37
C PHE A 6 -29.38 15.34 -29.90
N ILE A 7 -30.61 14.92 -29.55
CA ILE A 7 -31.00 14.57 -28.18
C ILE A 7 -30.82 13.06 -27.96
N PHE A 8 -29.87 12.69 -27.12
CA PHE A 8 -29.70 11.32 -26.65
C PHE A 8 -30.84 10.93 -25.69
N LYS A 9 -31.59 9.87 -26.03
CA LYS A 9 -32.79 9.43 -25.30
C LYS A 9 -32.64 8.02 -24.72
N GLU A 10 -31.57 7.32 -25.09
CA GLU A 10 -31.26 5.97 -24.67
C GLU A 10 -30.90 5.93 -23.18
N LYS A 11 -31.07 4.74 -22.57
CA LYS A 11 -30.73 4.52 -21.16
C LYS A 11 -29.22 4.28 -21.01
N LEU A 12 -28.69 4.48 -19.80
CA LEU A 12 -27.27 4.29 -19.50
C LEU A 12 -26.72 2.94 -19.99
N HIS A 13 -27.41 1.82 -19.72
CA HIS A 13 -26.96 0.49 -20.15
C HIS A 13 -26.80 0.34 -21.68
N SER A 14 -27.48 1.16 -22.48
CA SER A 14 -27.38 1.16 -23.94
C SER A 14 -26.26 2.09 -24.44
N ILE A 15 -26.06 3.23 -23.78
CA ILE A 15 -25.05 4.25 -24.17
C ILE A 15 -23.66 3.87 -23.67
N ASP A 16 -23.58 3.42 -22.42
CA ASP A 16 -22.35 3.13 -21.71
C ASP A 16 -22.52 1.89 -20.81
N PRO A 17 -22.42 0.68 -21.39
CA PRO A 17 -22.55 -0.57 -20.64
C PRO A 17 -21.44 -0.75 -19.60
N GLU A 18 -20.27 -0.15 -19.80
CA GLU A 18 -19.13 -0.24 -18.85
C GLU A 18 -19.44 0.52 -17.56
N VAL A 19 -19.95 1.76 -17.66
CA VAL A 19 -20.38 2.53 -16.50
C VAL A 19 -21.60 1.90 -15.83
N ASN A 20 -22.53 1.34 -16.61
CA ASN A 20 -23.66 0.60 -16.03
C ASN A 20 -23.18 -0.59 -15.18
N PHE A 21 -22.25 -1.39 -15.69
CA PHE A 21 -21.66 -2.50 -14.96
C PHE A 21 -20.99 -2.02 -13.64
N LEU A 22 -20.25 -0.91 -13.66
CA LEU A 22 -19.66 -0.35 -12.44
C LEU A 22 -20.70 0.12 -11.41
N VAL A 23 -21.85 0.63 -11.86
CA VAL A 23 -22.98 0.98 -10.96
C VAL A 23 -23.57 -0.26 -10.31
N ASP A 24 -23.78 -1.33 -11.08
CA ASP A 24 -24.31 -2.60 -10.60
C ASP A 24 -23.35 -3.25 -9.57
N LEU A 25 -22.05 -3.28 -9.86
CA LEU A 25 -21.01 -3.73 -8.92
C LEU A 25 -21.00 -2.91 -7.62
N LYS A 26 -21.14 -1.59 -7.72
CA LYS A 26 -21.16 -0.73 -6.54
C LYS A 26 -22.36 -1.03 -5.66
N GLY A 27 -23.53 -1.28 -6.26
CA GLY A 27 -24.72 -1.69 -5.54
C GLY A 27 -24.57 -3.07 -4.89
N ALA A 28 -24.01 -4.06 -5.60
CA ALA A 28 -23.72 -5.38 -5.05
C ALA A 28 -22.78 -5.29 -3.82
N LYS A 29 -21.71 -4.48 -3.89
CA LYS A 29 -20.83 -4.24 -2.74
C LYS A 29 -21.58 -3.67 -1.53
N GLN A 30 -22.57 -2.79 -1.76
CA GLN A 30 -23.37 -2.17 -0.70
C GLN A 30 -24.35 -3.16 -0.04
N GLU A 31 -24.80 -4.17 -0.78
CA GLU A 31 -25.65 -5.23 -0.25
C GLU A 31 -24.85 -6.30 0.50
N CYS A 32 -23.69 -6.71 -0.03
CA CYS A 32 -22.87 -7.81 0.50
C CYS A 32 -21.91 -7.42 1.64
N LYS A 33 -21.75 -6.11 1.93
CA LYS A 33 -20.90 -5.64 3.05
C LYS A 33 -21.71 -4.95 4.15
N ILE A 34 -21.16 -4.97 5.36
CA ILE A 34 -21.68 -4.25 6.52
C ILE A 34 -20.97 -2.89 6.59
N ILE A 35 -21.67 -1.84 6.14
CA ILE A 35 -21.13 -0.48 6.10
C ILE A 35 -21.36 0.22 7.44
N MET A 36 -20.27 0.59 8.10
CA MET A 36 -20.25 1.23 9.43
C MET A 36 -19.46 2.54 9.44
N ILE A 37 -19.23 3.15 8.29
CA ILE A 37 -18.66 4.51 8.23
C ILE A 37 -19.69 5.48 8.79
N ALA A 38 -19.37 6.15 9.91
CA ALA A 38 -20.32 7.04 10.61
C ALA A 38 -20.84 8.22 9.77
N SER A 39 -20.17 8.57 8.68
CA SER A 39 -20.62 9.62 7.74
C SER A 39 -21.39 9.11 6.53
N GLU A 40 -21.64 7.81 6.40
CA GLU A 40 -22.35 7.23 5.27
C GLU A 40 -23.78 6.85 5.64
N SER A 41 -24.68 6.97 4.66
CA SER A 41 -26.09 6.59 4.77
C SER A 41 -26.63 6.19 3.39
N LEU A 42 -27.72 5.43 3.39
CA LEU A 42 -28.51 5.14 2.20
C LEU A 42 -29.38 6.35 1.86
N CYS A 43 -29.17 6.90 0.67
CA CYS A 43 -30.01 7.98 0.14
C CYS A 43 -31.33 7.39 -0.41
N PRO A 44 -32.52 7.81 0.08
CA PRO A 44 -33.80 7.28 -0.35
C PRO A 44 -33.98 7.33 -1.87
N LYS A 45 -34.62 6.30 -2.44
CA LYS A 45 -34.84 6.20 -3.89
C LYS A 45 -35.53 7.44 -4.48
N SER A 46 -36.55 7.98 -3.81
CA SER A 46 -37.25 9.20 -4.23
C SER A 46 -36.36 10.44 -4.27
N VAL A 47 -35.34 10.50 -3.41
CA VAL A 47 -34.33 11.58 -3.43
C VAL A 47 -33.39 11.41 -4.62
N ARG A 48 -32.95 10.17 -4.90
CA ARG A 48 -32.12 9.85 -6.08
C ARG A 48 -32.84 10.10 -7.40
N GLU A 49 -34.11 9.70 -7.52
CA GLU A 49 -34.96 10.00 -8.68
C GLU A 49 -35.09 11.51 -8.93
N THR A 50 -35.19 12.29 -7.86
CA THR A 50 -35.25 13.76 -7.95
C THR A 50 -33.92 14.36 -8.39
N LEU A 51 -32.78 13.80 -7.96
CA LEU A 51 -31.45 14.24 -8.42
C LEU A 51 -31.25 14.08 -9.93
N SER A 52 -31.84 13.02 -10.52
CA SER A 52 -31.79 12.74 -11.96
C SER A 52 -32.84 13.49 -12.80
N SER A 53 -33.58 14.43 -12.21
CA SER A 53 -34.63 15.18 -12.91
C SER A 53 -34.09 16.27 -13.84
N SER A 54 -34.96 16.82 -14.68
CA SER A 54 -34.66 17.91 -15.63
C SER A 54 -34.21 19.22 -14.98
N PHE A 55 -34.34 19.37 -13.65
CA PHE A 55 -33.78 20.51 -12.91
C PHE A 55 -32.26 20.63 -13.06
N THR A 56 -31.55 19.59 -13.52
CA THR A 56 -30.11 19.66 -13.79
C THR A 56 -29.75 20.57 -14.97
N ASN A 57 -30.71 20.91 -15.84
CA ASN A 57 -30.48 21.68 -17.06
C ASN A 57 -30.60 23.19 -16.84
N ILE A 58 -30.98 23.64 -15.64
CA ILE A 58 -31.38 25.03 -15.39
C ILE A 58 -30.28 25.80 -14.67
N TYR A 59 -29.98 26.98 -15.18
CA TYR A 59 -29.03 27.93 -14.58
C TYR A 59 -29.80 29.03 -13.84
N ALA A 60 -29.75 29.04 -12.50
CA ALA A 60 -30.60 29.89 -11.66
C ALA A 60 -29.80 30.74 -10.67
N GLU A 61 -28.76 31.45 -11.12
CA GLU A 61 -27.98 32.35 -10.27
C GLU A 61 -28.83 33.41 -9.56
N GLY A 62 -28.56 33.64 -8.28
CA GLY A 62 -29.35 34.52 -7.42
C GLY A 62 -30.23 33.75 -6.44
N TYR A 63 -31.25 34.43 -5.92
CA TYR A 63 -32.14 33.92 -4.89
C TYR A 63 -33.60 34.18 -5.24
N LEU A 64 -34.49 33.38 -4.65
CA LEU A 64 -35.93 33.55 -4.75
C LEU A 64 -36.43 34.88 -4.14
N SER A 65 -37.64 35.30 -4.52
CA SER A 65 -38.27 36.50 -3.95
C SER A 65 -38.58 36.37 -2.46
N LEU A 66 -38.19 37.36 -1.65
CA LEU A 66 -38.48 37.41 -0.20
C LEU A 66 -39.97 37.30 0.14
N ARG A 67 -40.88 37.59 -0.80
CA ARG A 67 -42.32 37.32 -0.60
C ARG A 67 -42.54 35.83 -0.34
N MET A 68 -41.94 34.97 -1.16
CA MET A 68 -42.16 33.53 -1.14
C MET A 68 -41.55 32.87 0.10
N THR A 69 -40.58 33.50 0.79
CA THR A 69 -40.09 32.99 2.07
C THR A 69 -41.11 33.13 3.21
N ALA A 70 -42.14 33.96 3.04
CA ALA A 70 -43.19 34.19 4.03
C ALA A 70 -44.56 33.60 3.63
N GLU A 71 -44.65 32.92 2.48
CA GLU A 71 -45.92 32.34 2.02
C GLU A 71 -46.16 30.94 2.59
N GLU A 72 -47.44 30.62 2.83
CA GLU A 72 -47.83 29.26 3.17
C GLU A 72 -47.52 28.28 2.02
N LYS A 73 -47.13 27.06 2.39
CA LYS A 73 -46.81 25.97 1.46
C LYS A 73 -47.85 25.77 0.34
N LYS A 74 -49.15 25.88 0.66
CA LYS A 74 -50.25 25.69 -0.29
C LYS A 74 -50.26 26.76 -1.40
N GLU A 75 -49.71 27.95 -1.13
CA GLU A 75 -49.64 29.05 -2.08
C GLU A 75 -48.38 28.96 -2.96
N LEU A 76 -47.28 28.38 -2.46
CA LEU A 76 -46.01 28.20 -3.20
C LEU A 76 -46.15 27.33 -4.46
N ILE A 77 -47.09 26.39 -4.47
CA ILE A 77 -47.31 25.43 -5.57
C ILE A 77 -48.46 25.82 -6.51
N LYS A 78 -49.14 26.95 -6.26
CA LYS A 78 -50.21 27.45 -7.15
C LYS A 78 -49.60 28.21 -8.33
N PHE A 79 -49.07 27.48 -9.32
CA PHE A 79 -48.38 28.09 -10.46
C PHE A 79 -49.23 29.10 -11.25
N LYS A 80 -50.54 28.88 -11.36
CA LYS A 80 -51.46 29.87 -11.97
C LYS A 80 -51.43 31.24 -11.29
N ARG A 81 -51.08 31.29 -9.99
CA ARG A 81 -50.85 32.53 -9.24
C ARG A 81 -49.40 33.01 -9.35
N GLN A 82 -48.43 32.10 -9.28
CA GLN A 82 -47.01 32.47 -9.26
C GLN A 82 -46.49 32.99 -10.61
N ILE A 83 -46.94 32.40 -11.73
CA ILE A 83 -46.48 32.76 -13.08
C ILE A 83 -46.78 34.23 -13.42
N PRO A 84 -48.01 34.76 -13.26
CA PRO A 84 -48.27 36.17 -13.55
C PRO A 84 -47.45 37.14 -12.68
N ILE A 85 -47.21 36.78 -11.42
CA ILE A 85 -46.38 37.59 -10.50
C ILE A 85 -44.93 37.59 -11.00
N TYR A 86 -44.39 36.43 -11.37
CA TYR A 86 -43.05 36.32 -11.93
C TYR A 86 -42.92 37.08 -13.27
N GLN A 87 -43.88 36.93 -14.18
CA GLN A 87 -43.87 37.64 -15.47
C GLN A 87 -43.93 39.16 -15.30
N ARG A 88 -44.67 39.65 -14.29
CA ARG A 88 -44.87 41.08 -14.05
C ARG A 88 -43.72 41.75 -13.29
N TYR A 89 -43.13 41.07 -12.31
CA TYR A 89 -42.15 41.67 -11.40
C TYR A 89 -40.75 41.06 -11.48
N ALA A 90 -40.60 39.96 -12.23
CA ALA A 90 -39.42 39.09 -12.26
C ALA A 90 -39.00 38.54 -10.89
N GLY A 91 -38.10 37.56 -10.89
CA GLY A 91 -37.38 37.09 -9.70
C GLY A 91 -36.05 37.85 -9.50
N LYS A 92 -35.38 37.63 -8.36
CA LYS A 92 -34.02 38.16 -8.11
C LYS A 92 -32.92 37.30 -8.75
N HIS A 93 -33.30 36.35 -9.58
CA HIS A 93 -32.36 35.58 -10.39
C HIS A 93 -31.80 36.42 -11.55
N TYR A 94 -30.51 36.25 -11.80
CA TYR A 94 -29.77 36.91 -12.89
C TYR A 94 -30.27 36.42 -14.25
N HIS A 95 -30.61 35.14 -14.33
CA HIS A 95 -31.20 34.49 -15.50
C HIS A 95 -32.74 34.46 -15.41
N LYS A 96 -33.43 34.38 -16.55
CA LYS A 96 -34.90 34.27 -16.65
C LYS A 96 -35.32 32.84 -17.03
N GLY A 97 -36.59 32.49 -16.77
CA GLY A 97 -37.09 31.10 -16.88
C GLY A 97 -36.85 30.27 -15.61
N CYS A 98 -36.73 30.95 -14.46
CA CYS A 98 -36.48 30.33 -13.15
C CYS A 98 -37.76 30.22 -12.29
N ASP A 99 -38.94 30.43 -12.88
CA ASP A 99 -40.24 30.52 -12.21
C ASP A 99 -40.60 29.27 -11.39
N TYR A 100 -40.25 28.07 -11.87
CA TYR A 100 -40.42 26.84 -11.10
C TYR A 100 -39.34 26.65 -10.01
N MET A 101 -38.18 27.31 -10.13
CA MET A 101 -37.03 27.15 -9.21
C MET A 101 -37.30 27.86 -7.89
N ASP A 102 -37.83 29.09 -7.92
CA ASP A 102 -38.24 29.84 -6.73
C ASP A 102 -39.17 29.02 -5.83
N SER A 103 -40.14 28.30 -6.43
CA SER A 103 -41.07 27.43 -5.70
C SER A 103 -40.36 26.23 -5.05
N VAL A 104 -39.41 25.60 -5.74
CA VAL A 104 -38.66 24.45 -5.22
C VAL A 104 -37.72 24.88 -4.08
N GLU A 105 -37.00 25.99 -4.27
CA GLU A 105 -36.09 26.53 -3.26
C GLU A 105 -36.87 27.02 -2.02
N ALA A 106 -37.97 27.75 -2.20
CA ALA A 106 -38.82 28.20 -1.10
C ALA A 106 -39.40 27.00 -0.33
N LEU A 107 -39.82 25.95 -1.04
CA LEU A 107 -40.32 24.73 -0.42
C LEU A 107 -39.24 23.98 0.35
N ALA A 108 -37.99 23.96 -0.15
CA ALA A 108 -36.85 23.38 0.55
C ALA A 108 -36.57 24.15 1.86
N CYS A 109 -36.49 25.48 1.79
CA CYS A 109 -36.27 26.34 2.95
C CYS A 109 -37.39 26.20 3.99
N LEU A 110 -38.66 26.22 3.57
CA LEU A 110 -39.81 26.08 4.47
C LEU A 110 -39.80 24.73 5.20
N ARG A 111 -39.52 23.64 4.48
CA ARG A 111 -39.41 22.30 5.09
C ARG A 111 -38.25 22.26 6.08
N LEU A 112 -37.10 22.76 5.69
CA LEU A 112 -35.90 22.79 6.53
C LEU A 112 -36.12 23.59 7.82
N SER A 113 -36.61 24.84 7.70
CA SER A 113 -36.90 25.68 8.86
C SER A 113 -37.90 25.00 9.81
N LYS A 114 -38.90 24.28 9.27
CA LYS A 114 -39.87 23.54 10.10
C LYS A 114 -39.25 22.37 10.87
N LEU A 115 -38.19 21.74 10.37
CA LEU A 115 -37.48 20.67 11.08
C LEU A 115 -36.72 21.15 12.31
N PHE A 116 -36.35 22.43 12.34
CA PHE A 116 -35.59 23.04 13.43
C PHE A 116 -36.44 23.92 14.36
N GLU A 117 -37.77 23.93 14.17
CA GLU A 117 -38.68 24.67 15.02
C GLU A 117 -38.58 24.23 16.49
N THR A 118 -38.51 25.20 17.40
CA THR A 118 -38.57 24.97 18.86
C THR A 118 -39.73 25.75 19.47
N LYS A 119 -39.94 25.61 20.79
CA LYS A 119 -40.95 26.40 21.51
C LYS A 119 -40.65 27.90 21.43
N GLU A 120 -39.38 28.27 21.34
CA GLU A 120 -38.89 29.65 21.35
C GLU A 120 -38.71 30.23 19.93
N PHE A 121 -38.39 29.40 18.94
CA PHE A 121 -38.15 29.82 17.55
C PHE A 121 -39.06 29.08 16.58
N SER A 122 -40.06 29.81 16.08
CA SER A 122 -40.97 29.35 15.02
C SER A 122 -40.26 29.30 13.65
N ALA A 123 -40.73 28.44 12.74
CA ALA A 123 -40.08 28.23 11.44
C ALA A 123 -39.93 29.52 10.58
N ASP A 124 -40.85 30.48 10.71
CA ASP A 124 -40.82 31.78 10.02
C ASP A 124 -39.70 32.71 10.53
N LYS A 125 -39.12 32.42 11.69
CA LYS A 125 -37.97 33.15 12.27
C LYS A 125 -36.63 32.50 11.97
N ILE A 126 -36.61 31.43 11.16
CA ILE A 126 -35.40 30.69 10.79
C ILE A 126 -35.09 30.95 9.32
N TYR A 127 -33.97 31.64 9.08
CA TYR A 127 -33.46 31.91 7.74
C TYR A 127 -32.59 30.75 7.28
N SER A 128 -32.96 30.17 6.14
CA SER A 128 -32.32 28.98 5.57
C SER A 128 -31.67 29.28 4.23
N ASN A 129 -30.41 28.86 4.04
CA ASN A 129 -29.78 28.74 2.73
C ASN A 129 -29.59 27.26 2.38
N VAL A 130 -30.12 26.85 1.22
CA VAL A 130 -30.08 25.45 0.75
C VAL A 130 -29.19 25.23 -0.48
N GLN A 131 -28.50 26.27 -0.94
CA GLN A 131 -27.73 26.26 -2.20
C GLN A 131 -26.29 25.77 -2.05
N SER A 132 -25.77 25.66 -0.82
CA SER A 132 -24.38 25.24 -0.62
C SER A 132 -24.11 23.82 -1.14
N LEU A 133 -23.06 23.69 -1.96
CA LEU A 133 -22.70 22.46 -2.68
C LEU A 133 -22.16 21.37 -1.74
N SER A 134 -21.54 21.75 -0.62
CA SER A 134 -20.97 20.81 0.34
C SER A 134 -20.70 21.49 1.69
N GLY A 135 -20.38 20.71 2.74
CA GLY A 135 -20.06 21.28 4.05
C GLY A 135 -18.81 22.20 4.01
N VAL A 136 -17.86 21.91 3.12
CA VAL A 136 -16.69 22.78 2.90
C VAL A 136 -17.11 24.12 2.34
N ALA A 137 -17.97 24.13 1.31
CA ALA A 137 -18.47 25.36 0.71
C ALA A 137 -19.30 26.17 1.72
N ALA A 138 -20.10 25.51 2.55
CA ALA A 138 -20.88 26.15 3.59
C ALA A 138 -19.99 26.87 4.62
N ASN A 139 -18.98 26.17 5.16
CA ASN A 139 -18.06 26.74 6.13
C ASN A 139 -17.20 27.87 5.54
N ASN A 140 -16.75 27.71 4.28
CA ASN A 140 -16.03 28.79 3.58
C ASN A 140 -16.88 30.04 3.40
N ALA A 141 -18.16 29.91 3.04
CA ALA A 141 -19.05 31.05 2.94
C ALA A 141 -19.21 31.79 4.27
N VAL A 142 -19.25 31.07 5.41
CA VAL A 142 -19.23 31.71 6.73
C VAL A 142 -17.93 32.49 6.95
N TYR A 143 -16.77 31.91 6.61
CA TYR A 143 -15.49 32.60 6.74
C TYR A 143 -15.42 33.84 5.85
N THR A 144 -15.83 33.73 4.59
CA THR A 144 -15.86 34.83 3.62
C THR A 144 -16.83 35.94 4.06
N ALA A 145 -17.92 35.61 4.75
CA ALA A 145 -18.87 36.58 5.27
C ALA A 145 -18.36 37.39 6.47
N PHE A 146 -17.49 36.81 7.31
CA PHE A 146 -17.22 37.35 8.66
C PHE A 146 -15.74 37.50 9.04
N LEU A 147 -14.80 36.98 8.25
CA LEU A 147 -13.37 36.99 8.55
C LEU A 147 -12.57 37.73 7.48
N SER A 148 -11.46 38.32 7.91
CA SER A 148 -10.38 38.84 7.09
C SER A 148 -9.12 37.98 7.28
N PRO A 149 -8.21 37.90 6.28
CA PRO A 149 -6.94 37.20 6.45
C PRO A 149 -6.19 37.65 7.71
N GLY A 150 -5.68 36.68 8.47
CA GLY A 150 -4.99 36.91 9.75
C GLY A 150 -5.89 36.94 10.99
N ASP A 151 -7.22 37.00 10.84
CA ASP A 151 -8.15 36.91 11.96
C ASP A 151 -8.02 35.58 12.72
N VAL A 152 -8.38 35.61 14.01
CA VAL A 152 -8.33 34.44 14.89
C VAL A 152 -9.67 33.71 14.86
N ILE A 153 -9.67 32.40 14.63
CA ILE A 153 -10.80 31.51 14.92
C ILE A 153 -10.41 30.47 15.96
N MET A 154 -11.39 29.86 16.60
CA MET A 154 -11.18 28.78 17.56
C MET A 154 -11.96 27.56 17.14
N SER A 155 -11.34 26.39 17.15
CA SER A 155 -11.96 25.14 16.71
C SER A 155 -11.39 23.93 17.44
N MET A 156 -12.10 22.81 17.35
CA MET A 156 -11.59 21.54 17.82
C MET A 156 -10.37 21.10 17.01
N ASP A 157 -9.35 20.62 17.68
CA ASP A 157 -8.09 20.16 17.07
C ASP A 157 -8.33 19.02 16.05
N LEU A 158 -7.62 19.02 14.92
CA LEU A 158 -7.77 17.99 13.90
C LEU A 158 -7.22 16.64 14.38
N SER A 159 -6.08 16.65 15.08
CA SER A 159 -5.51 15.45 15.69
C SER A 159 -6.41 14.91 16.79
N HIS A 160 -7.27 15.76 17.35
CA HIS A 160 -8.23 15.48 18.40
C HIS A 160 -9.66 15.84 17.98
N GLU A 161 -10.15 15.25 16.88
CA GLU A 161 -11.59 15.06 16.59
C GLU A 161 -12.28 16.11 15.70
N GLY A 162 -11.58 17.18 15.31
CA GLY A 162 -12.05 18.26 14.43
C GLY A 162 -12.23 17.87 12.95
N HIS A 163 -12.87 18.74 12.18
CA HIS A 163 -13.03 18.55 10.72
C HIS A 163 -12.00 19.40 9.94
N LEU A 164 -11.54 18.92 8.77
CA LEU A 164 -10.51 19.59 7.95
C LEU A 164 -10.83 21.07 7.63
N THR A 165 -12.12 21.40 7.50
CA THR A 165 -12.59 22.77 7.21
C THR A 165 -12.44 23.71 8.39
N HIS A 166 -12.41 23.15 9.60
CA HIS A 166 -12.19 23.88 10.85
C HIS A 166 -10.70 24.10 11.13
N ARG A 167 -9.86 24.01 10.08
CA ARG A 167 -8.45 24.45 9.99
C ARG A 167 -7.39 23.34 10.07
N SER A 168 -7.29 22.55 9.02
CA SER A 168 -6.03 21.88 8.66
C SER A 168 -5.04 22.90 8.04
N PRO A 169 -3.74 22.91 8.39
CA PRO A 169 -2.74 23.84 7.85
C PRO A 169 -2.57 23.72 6.32
N VAL A 170 -2.94 22.58 5.74
CA VAL A 170 -2.93 22.36 4.29
C VAL A 170 -4.17 22.91 3.56
N LYS A 171 -5.23 23.30 4.29
CA LYS A 171 -6.48 23.85 3.73
C LYS A 171 -6.46 25.38 3.71
N ARG A 172 -7.28 25.98 2.83
CA ARG A 172 -7.40 27.45 2.66
C ARG A 172 -7.63 28.17 3.99
N SER A 173 -8.53 27.67 4.84
CA SER A 173 -8.80 28.27 6.16
C SER A 173 -7.56 28.29 7.06
N GLY A 174 -6.72 27.25 7.04
CA GLY A 174 -5.46 27.21 7.80
C GLY A 174 -4.34 28.07 7.28
N LYS A 175 -4.29 28.29 5.96
CA LYS A 175 -3.34 29.21 5.33
C LYS A 175 -3.72 30.69 5.51
N THR A 176 -5.02 30.97 5.67
CA THR A 176 -5.55 32.34 5.65
C THR A 176 -5.77 32.93 7.05
N TYR A 177 -6.13 32.11 8.04
CA TYR A 177 -6.53 32.58 9.38
C TYR A 177 -5.62 32.02 10.49
N LYS A 178 -5.48 32.78 11.58
CA LYS A 178 -4.88 32.29 12.83
C LYS A 178 -5.91 31.43 13.56
N VAL A 179 -5.52 30.31 14.14
CA VAL A 179 -6.47 29.42 14.85
C VAL A 179 -5.85 28.89 16.12
N VAL A 180 -6.74 28.75 17.09
CA VAL A 180 -6.48 28.25 18.43
C VAL A 180 -7.30 26.99 18.60
N HIS A 181 -6.64 25.92 19.01
CA HIS A 181 -7.27 24.61 19.11
C HIS A 181 -7.69 24.28 20.53
N TYR A 182 -8.92 23.78 20.68
CA TYR A 182 -9.39 23.11 21.89
C TYR A 182 -9.58 21.61 21.62
N GLY A 183 -9.75 20.80 22.66
CA GLY A 183 -9.95 19.36 22.49
C GLY A 183 -10.63 18.71 23.68
N ALA A 184 -10.85 17.40 23.57
CA ALA A 184 -11.31 16.58 24.69
C ALA A 184 -10.21 16.40 25.74
N ASP A 185 -10.62 16.25 27.00
CA ASP A 185 -9.76 15.80 28.08
C ASP A 185 -9.47 14.30 27.92
N ILE A 186 -8.20 13.94 27.97
CA ILE A 186 -7.72 12.56 27.71
C ILE A 186 -8.30 11.56 28.73
N LYS A 187 -8.56 11.98 29.98
CA LYS A 187 -9.06 11.09 31.03
C LYS A 187 -10.55 10.85 30.92
N THR A 188 -11.31 11.90 30.63
CA THR A 188 -12.79 11.87 30.65
C THR A 188 -13.40 11.64 29.26
N GLY A 189 -12.65 11.87 28.18
CA GLY A 189 -13.15 11.77 26.81
C GLY A 189 -14.21 12.84 26.46
N LYS A 190 -14.28 13.94 27.21
CA LYS A 190 -15.24 15.04 26.99
C LYS A 190 -14.51 16.37 26.76
N ILE A 191 -15.15 17.31 26.09
CA ILE A 191 -14.59 18.65 25.85
C ILE A 191 -14.16 19.31 27.17
N ASN A 192 -12.90 19.76 27.24
CA ASN A 192 -12.37 20.47 28.40
C ASN A 192 -12.74 21.96 28.33
N PHE A 193 -13.88 22.32 28.91
CA PHE A 193 -14.39 23.70 28.87
C PHE A 193 -13.50 24.69 29.64
N ASP A 194 -12.83 24.27 30.71
CA ASP A 194 -11.94 25.16 31.48
C ASP A 194 -10.74 25.61 30.64
N LYS A 195 -10.11 24.65 29.94
CA LYS A 195 -9.02 24.94 29.01
C LYS A 195 -9.50 25.75 27.81
N LEU A 196 -10.67 25.41 27.27
CA LEU A 196 -11.28 26.11 26.14
C LEU A 196 -11.56 27.57 26.49
N GLU A 197 -12.13 27.84 27.66
CA GLU A 197 -12.39 29.20 28.15
C GLU A 197 -11.10 30.00 28.34
N LYS A 198 -10.08 29.43 28.98
CA LYS A 198 -8.77 30.08 29.16
C LYS A 198 -8.18 30.50 27.81
N LEU A 199 -8.14 29.57 26.85
CA LEU A 199 -7.62 29.84 25.50
C LEU A 199 -8.41 30.93 24.78
N ALA A 200 -9.74 30.97 24.96
CA ALA A 200 -10.60 31.94 24.29
C ALA A 200 -10.39 33.35 24.86
N LEU A 201 -10.19 33.47 26.17
CA LEU A 201 -9.88 34.74 26.83
C LEU A 201 -8.52 35.30 26.42
N GLU A 202 -7.52 34.41 26.30
CA GLU A 202 -6.14 34.76 25.89
C GLU A 202 -6.07 35.20 24.43
N ASN A 203 -6.78 34.52 23.52
CA ASN A 203 -6.58 34.71 22.08
C ASN A 203 -7.70 35.48 21.38
N ARG A 204 -8.83 35.74 22.05
CA ARG A 204 -9.96 36.55 21.55
C ARG A 204 -10.39 36.18 20.11
N PRO A 205 -10.82 34.92 19.86
CA PRO A 205 -11.24 34.50 18.53
C PRO A 205 -12.46 35.30 18.05
N LYS A 206 -12.56 35.57 16.74
CA LYS A 206 -13.76 36.15 16.12
C LYS A 206 -14.88 35.14 15.91
N ILE A 207 -14.53 33.88 15.69
CA ILE A 207 -15.49 32.78 15.56
C ILE A 207 -15.03 31.61 16.43
N ILE A 208 -15.92 31.10 17.27
CA ILE A 208 -15.78 29.81 17.94
C ILE A 208 -16.60 28.79 17.15
N ILE A 209 -15.95 27.74 16.67
CA ILE A 209 -16.57 26.68 15.89
C ILE A 209 -16.81 25.49 16.83
N ALA A 210 -18.07 25.18 17.09
CA ALA A 210 -18.50 24.01 17.84
C ALA A 210 -19.00 22.94 16.85
N GLY A 211 -18.11 22.02 16.48
CA GLY A 211 -18.40 20.91 15.59
C GLY A 211 -17.23 19.97 15.46
N TYR A 212 -17.50 18.74 15.05
CA TYR A 212 -16.51 17.67 15.07
C TYR A 212 -16.72 16.65 13.95
N ARG A 213 -15.66 15.89 13.69
CA ARG A 213 -15.69 14.67 12.89
C ARG A 213 -15.88 13.43 13.78
N THR A 214 -15.27 13.40 14.95
CA THR A 214 -15.11 12.16 15.74
C THR A 214 -15.34 12.40 17.22
N TYR A 215 -16.55 12.73 17.65
CA TYR A 215 -16.86 12.90 19.07
C TYR A 215 -18.18 12.20 19.37
N PRO A 216 -18.21 11.16 20.22
CA PRO A 216 -19.39 10.32 20.40
C PRO A 216 -20.42 10.91 21.39
N TRP A 217 -20.23 12.17 21.81
CA TRP A 217 -21.10 12.84 22.77
C TRP A 217 -21.87 14.02 22.15
N ASP A 218 -23.07 14.27 22.68
CA ASP A 218 -23.85 15.47 22.38
C ASP A 218 -23.14 16.75 22.86
N ILE A 219 -23.44 17.88 22.22
CA ILE A 219 -22.83 19.17 22.50
C ILE A 219 -23.68 19.96 23.49
N ASP A 220 -23.00 20.55 24.48
CA ASP A 220 -23.58 21.54 25.38
C ASP A 220 -23.49 22.94 24.73
N TRP A 221 -24.53 23.30 23.98
CA TRP A 221 -24.58 24.56 23.24
C TRP A 221 -24.61 25.79 24.14
N ILE A 222 -25.14 25.67 25.36
CA ILE A 222 -25.26 26.78 26.30
C ILE A 222 -23.88 27.23 26.78
N LYS A 223 -23.01 26.28 27.16
CA LYS A 223 -21.62 26.60 27.53
C LYS A 223 -20.85 27.28 26.42
N PHE A 224 -21.04 26.84 25.17
CA PHE A 224 -20.41 27.50 24.02
C PHE A 224 -20.95 28.91 23.79
N LYS A 225 -22.26 29.13 23.94
CA LYS A 225 -22.88 30.47 23.82
C LYS A 225 -22.36 31.43 24.89
N ASP A 226 -22.33 30.99 26.14
CA ASP A 226 -21.85 31.82 27.25
C ASP A 226 -20.40 32.24 27.03
N LEU A 227 -19.56 31.31 26.56
CA LEU A 227 -18.19 31.63 26.22
C LEU A 227 -18.07 32.60 25.04
N ALA A 228 -18.78 32.32 23.94
CA ALA A 228 -18.76 33.18 22.75
C ALA A 228 -19.17 34.62 23.10
N LYS A 229 -20.22 34.78 23.92
CA LYS A 229 -20.64 36.06 24.47
C LYS A 229 -19.56 36.71 25.34
N LYS A 230 -18.89 35.94 26.20
CA LYS A 230 -17.83 36.44 27.10
C LYS A 230 -16.64 37.03 26.34
N VAL A 231 -16.29 36.46 25.19
CA VAL A 231 -15.13 36.93 24.39
C VAL A 231 -15.51 37.81 23.20
N GLY A 232 -16.80 37.94 22.88
CA GLY A 232 -17.30 38.71 21.74
C GLY A 232 -17.15 38.00 20.39
N ALA A 233 -17.20 36.66 20.38
CA ALA A 233 -17.09 35.83 19.18
C ALA A 233 -18.47 35.43 18.63
N LEU A 234 -18.55 35.16 17.33
CA LEU A 234 -19.67 34.41 16.75
C LEU A 234 -19.54 32.92 17.07
N LEU A 235 -20.66 32.25 17.35
CA LEU A 235 -20.74 30.80 17.50
C LEU A 235 -21.23 30.15 16.20
N LEU A 236 -20.35 29.36 15.58
CA LEU A 236 -20.68 28.49 14.44
C LEU A 236 -20.89 27.06 14.95
N ALA A 237 -22.13 26.57 14.90
CA ALA A 237 -22.48 25.18 15.18
C ALA A 237 -22.44 24.34 13.90
N ASP A 238 -21.40 23.51 13.74
CA ASP A 238 -21.32 22.54 12.63
C ASP A 238 -21.87 21.17 13.09
N ILE A 239 -23.15 20.94 12.82
CA ILE A 239 -23.88 19.73 13.23
C ILE A 239 -23.89 18.64 12.15
N ALA A 240 -22.96 18.68 11.19
CA ALA A 240 -22.95 17.78 10.03
C ALA A 240 -23.12 16.29 10.34
N TYR A 241 -22.59 15.83 11.48
CA TYR A 241 -22.66 14.44 11.93
C TYR A 241 -23.94 14.13 12.73
N ILE A 242 -24.55 15.11 13.40
CA ILE A 242 -25.70 14.90 14.30
C ILE A 242 -27.01 15.57 13.82
N ALA A 243 -27.05 16.08 12.59
CA ALA A 243 -28.23 16.75 12.03
C ALA A 243 -29.51 15.89 12.09
N GLY A 244 -29.41 14.58 11.78
CA GLY A 244 -30.54 13.65 11.91
C GLY A 244 -31.06 13.54 13.36
N PRO A 245 -30.20 13.19 14.34
CA PRO A 245 -30.56 13.18 15.76
C PRO A 245 -31.12 14.50 16.30
N VAL A 246 -30.58 15.65 15.87
CA VAL A 246 -31.10 16.97 16.26
C VAL A 246 -32.54 17.16 15.78
N VAL A 247 -32.81 16.89 14.50
CA VAL A 247 -34.17 17.00 13.93
C VAL A 247 -35.16 16.02 14.57
N ALA A 248 -34.69 14.86 15.01
CA ALA A 248 -35.50 13.88 15.72
C ALA A 248 -35.72 14.20 17.22
N GLY A 249 -35.08 15.24 17.76
CA GLY A 249 -35.16 15.62 19.17
C GLY A 249 -34.37 14.71 20.11
N LEU A 250 -33.34 14.03 19.60
CA LEU A 250 -32.49 13.10 20.36
C LEU A 250 -31.13 13.69 20.75
N CYS A 251 -30.72 14.78 20.09
CA CYS A 251 -29.58 15.63 20.48
C CYS A 251 -30.05 17.07 20.63
N ASN A 252 -29.32 17.87 21.40
CA ASN A 252 -29.66 19.27 21.65
C ASN A 252 -29.69 20.08 20.34
N ASN A 253 -30.73 20.91 20.17
CA ASN A 253 -30.88 21.78 19.00
C ASN A 253 -30.16 23.13 19.23
N PRO A 254 -29.21 23.54 18.36
CA PRO A 254 -28.48 24.81 18.53
C PRO A 254 -29.26 26.05 18.07
N ILE A 255 -30.48 25.94 17.52
CA ILE A 255 -31.24 27.08 17.02
C ILE A 255 -31.54 28.11 18.13
N GLY A 256 -31.30 29.38 17.86
CA GLY A 256 -31.43 30.46 18.85
C GLY A 256 -30.33 30.49 19.91
N VAL A 257 -29.41 29.53 19.89
CA VAL A 257 -28.23 29.47 20.76
C VAL A 257 -26.98 29.85 19.96
N ALA A 258 -26.75 29.19 18.82
CA ALA A 258 -25.68 29.53 17.89
C ALA A 258 -26.10 30.65 16.92
N ASP A 259 -25.14 31.49 16.54
CA ASP A 259 -25.36 32.56 15.55
C ASP A 259 -25.54 31.99 14.14
N ILE A 260 -24.79 30.91 13.85
CA ILE A 260 -24.78 30.24 12.55
C ILE A 260 -24.78 28.74 12.78
N ILE A 261 -25.63 28.02 12.07
CA ILE A 261 -25.66 26.56 12.08
C ILE A 261 -25.41 26.07 10.66
N SER A 262 -24.43 25.18 10.49
CA SER A 262 -24.14 24.57 9.19
C SER A 262 -24.17 23.05 9.30
N PHE A 263 -24.65 22.36 8.27
CA PHE A 263 -24.52 20.90 8.21
C PHE A 263 -24.67 20.34 6.81
N THR A 264 -24.13 19.13 6.63
CA THR A 264 -24.29 18.34 5.42
C THR A 264 -25.61 17.56 5.40
N THR A 265 -26.22 17.42 4.23
CA THR A 265 -27.53 16.77 4.09
C THR A 265 -27.51 15.24 3.92
N HIS A 266 -26.34 14.61 3.78
CA HIS A 266 -26.20 13.20 3.37
C HIS A 266 -25.71 12.21 4.44
N LYS A 267 -25.39 12.69 5.66
CA LYS A 267 -24.95 11.82 6.75
C LYS A 267 -26.16 11.23 7.49
N THR A 268 -26.30 11.49 8.77
CA THR A 268 -27.45 11.05 9.58
C THR A 268 -28.79 11.60 9.13
N LEU A 269 -28.82 12.65 8.29
CA LEU A 269 -30.04 13.16 7.66
C LEU A 269 -30.50 12.34 6.43
N CYS A 270 -29.64 11.46 5.92
CA CYS A 270 -29.94 10.54 4.81
C CYS A 270 -30.39 11.18 3.49
N GLY A 271 -30.13 12.47 3.28
CA GLY A 271 -30.47 13.19 2.05
C GLY A 271 -29.39 13.11 0.96
N PRO A 272 -29.47 13.96 -0.09
CA PRO A 272 -28.47 14.00 -1.15
C PRO A 272 -27.17 14.66 -0.65
N ARG A 273 -26.05 14.45 -1.36
CA ARG A 273 -24.80 15.19 -1.08
C ARG A 273 -25.03 16.69 -1.27
N GLY A 274 -24.62 17.49 -0.28
CA GLY A 274 -24.94 18.91 -0.20
C GLY A 274 -24.79 19.43 1.23
N ALA A 275 -24.97 20.74 1.43
CA ALA A 275 -25.05 21.35 2.75
C ALA A 275 -26.09 22.47 2.80
N VAL A 276 -26.38 22.92 4.01
CA VAL A 276 -27.27 24.03 4.31
C VAL A 276 -26.69 24.89 5.42
N ILE A 277 -27.17 26.13 5.51
CA ILE A 277 -26.85 27.06 6.59
C ILE A 277 -28.15 27.66 7.15
N LEU A 278 -28.27 27.69 8.47
CA LEU A 278 -29.39 28.28 9.20
C LEU A 278 -28.91 29.42 10.10
N CYS A 279 -29.71 30.48 10.18
CA CYS A 279 -29.52 31.60 11.10
C CYS A 279 -30.87 32.07 11.64
N THR A 280 -30.87 32.70 12.81
CA THR A 280 -32.04 33.41 13.36
C THR A 280 -31.93 34.93 13.21
N ASP A 281 -30.73 35.44 12.89
CA ASP A 281 -30.48 36.84 12.58
C ASP A 281 -30.52 37.10 11.06
N ARG A 282 -31.32 38.11 10.66
CA ARG A 282 -31.55 38.46 9.26
C ARG A 282 -30.32 39.08 8.57
N GLU A 283 -29.54 39.88 9.29
CA GLU A 283 -28.34 40.51 8.74
C GLU A 283 -27.21 39.50 8.56
N ILE A 284 -27.09 38.53 9.49
CA ILE A 284 -26.20 37.38 9.32
C ILE A 284 -26.61 36.58 8.07
N ALA A 285 -27.90 36.25 7.94
CA ALA A 285 -28.40 35.49 6.78
C ALA A 285 -28.14 36.20 5.45
N LYS A 286 -28.29 37.54 5.39
CA LYS A 286 -27.96 38.33 4.20
C LYS A 286 -26.48 38.22 3.84
N LYS A 287 -25.58 38.39 4.81
CA LYS A 287 -24.12 38.28 4.57
C LYS A 287 -23.74 36.89 4.07
N ILE A 288 -24.32 35.84 4.65
CA ILE A 288 -24.09 34.46 4.22
C ILE A 288 -24.59 34.23 2.80
N ASN A 289 -25.79 34.71 2.46
CA ASN A 289 -26.31 34.59 1.11
C ASN A 289 -25.37 35.27 0.09
N TYR A 290 -24.86 36.46 0.38
CA TYR A 290 -23.87 37.13 -0.47
C TYR A 290 -22.54 36.36 -0.57
N ALA A 291 -22.07 35.79 0.54
CA ALA A 291 -20.86 34.99 0.55
C ALA A 291 -21.01 33.67 -0.22
N ILE A 292 -22.19 33.05 -0.23
CA ILE A 292 -22.47 31.89 -1.08
C ILE A 292 -22.54 32.32 -2.55
N PHE A 293 -23.33 33.35 -2.85
CA PHE A 293 -23.46 33.93 -4.18
C PHE A 293 -23.65 35.44 -4.06
N SER A 294 -22.80 36.27 -4.65
CA SER A 294 -21.80 36.00 -5.70
C SER A 294 -20.37 35.64 -5.22
N GLY A 295 -20.19 35.26 -3.94
CA GLY A 295 -18.86 35.00 -3.36
C GLY A 295 -18.21 33.66 -3.80
N GLU A 296 -18.67 32.55 -3.22
CA GLU A 296 -18.01 31.24 -3.33
C GLU A 296 -18.54 30.35 -4.48
N GLN A 297 -19.76 30.59 -4.97
CA GLN A 297 -20.44 29.74 -5.96
C GLN A 297 -21.05 30.56 -7.11
N GLY A 298 -21.26 29.92 -8.26
CA GLY A 298 -22.06 30.43 -9.39
C GLY A 298 -23.51 29.92 -9.34
N GLY A 299 -24.02 29.36 -10.45
CA GLY A 299 -25.37 28.80 -10.52
C GLY A 299 -25.65 27.65 -9.51
N PRO A 300 -26.75 27.70 -8.74
CA PRO A 300 -27.11 26.64 -7.80
C PRO A 300 -27.56 25.35 -8.52
N HIS A 301 -27.24 24.20 -7.93
CA HIS A 301 -27.70 22.89 -8.44
C HIS A 301 -29.17 22.66 -8.06
N ILE A 302 -30.12 23.08 -8.90
CA ILE A 302 -31.54 23.03 -8.52
C ILE A 302 -32.07 21.60 -8.38
N ASN A 303 -31.60 20.63 -9.17
CA ASN A 303 -31.91 19.21 -8.94
C ASN A 303 -31.50 18.74 -7.54
N ASN A 304 -30.38 19.25 -7.02
CA ASN A 304 -29.93 18.99 -5.66
C ASN A 304 -30.83 19.67 -4.61
N VAL A 305 -31.24 20.92 -4.84
CA VAL A 305 -32.18 21.63 -3.97
C VAL A 305 -33.55 20.93 -3.93
N ALA A 306 -34.04 20.47 -5.08
CA ALA A 306 -35.27 19.66 -5.18
C ALA A 306 -35.15 18.37 -4.38
N ALA A 307 -34.03 17.65 -4.54
CA ALA A 307 -33.76 16.43 -3.81
C ALA A 307 -33.66 16.68 -2.29
N LYS A 308 -33.04 17.79 -1.86
CA LYS A 308 -33.01 18.23 -0.45
C LYS A 308 -34.43 18.49 0.06
N ALA A 309 -35.29 19.15 -0.73
CA ALA A 309 -36.69 19.36 -0.34
C ALA A 309 -37.41 18.03 -0.07
N VAL A 310 -37.20 17.01 -0.90
CA VAL A 310 -37.75 15.66 -0.68
C VAL A 310 -37.17 15.04 0.59
N ALA A 311 -35.85 15.11 0.79
CA ALA A 311 -35.20 14.62 2.01
C ALA A 311 -35.75 15.28 3.28
N PHE A 312 -35.94 16.61 3.28
CA PHE A 312 -36.51 17.33 4.43
C PHE A 312 -37.96 16.94 4.71
N LYS A 313 -38.75 16.62 3.68
CA LYS A 313 -40.10 16.08 3.88
C LYS A 313 -40.05 14.74 4.60
N LEU A 314 -39.12 13.86 4.21
CA LEU A 314 -38.94 12.55 4.85
C LEU A 314 -38.43 12.70 6.29
N ALA A 315 -37.48 13.60 6.51
CA ALA A 315 -36.92 13.88 7.84
C ALA A 315 -37.98 14.35 8.86
N GLY A 316 -39.07 14.96 8.40
CA GLY A 316 -40.18 15.40 9.25
C GLY A 316 -41.20 14.31 9.63
N THR A 317 -41.01 13.06 9.19
CA THR A 317 -41.96 11.96 9.43
C THR A 317 -41.66 11.20 10.72
N ASP A 318 -42.67 10.56 11.32
CA ASP A 318 -42.48 9.70 12.49
C ASP A 318 -41.62 8.48 12.19
N GLN A 319 -41.67 7.97 10.96
CA GLN A 319 -40.78 6.90 10.50
C GLN A 319 -39.30 7.32 10.57
N PHE A 320 -38.97 8.55 10.17
CA PHE A 320 -37.60 9.05 10.29
C PHE A 320 -37.18 9.24 11.74
N LYS A 321 -38.05 9.76 12.61
CA LYS A 321 -37.76 9.86 14.05
C LYS A 321 -37.51 8.49 14.67
N ALA A 322 -38.33 7.50 14.33
CA ALA A 322 -38.14 6.11 14.75
C ALA A 322 -36.79 5.54 14.26
N LEU A 323 -36.41 5.84 13.01
CA LEU A 323 -35.08 5.48 12.49
C LEU A 323 -33.95 6.12 13.30
N GLN A 324 -34.00 7.41 13.59
CA GLN A 324 -32.95 8.08 14.37
C GLN A 324 -32.84 7.53 15.80
N LYS A 325 -33.97 7.21 16.43
CA LYS A 325 -33.99 6.53 17.73
C LYS A 325 -33.31 5.16 17.64
N LYS A 326 -33.66 4.37 16.63
CA LYS A 326 -33.04 3.06 16.36
C LYS A 326 -31.54 3.16 16.12
N ILE A 327 -31.09 4.20 15.42
CA ILE A 327 -29.65 4.46 15.18
C ILE A 327 -28.91 4.59 16.52
N ILE A 328 -29.38 5.45 17.43
CA ILE A 328 -28.74 5.67 18.73
C ILE A 328 -28.81 4.41 19.60
N GLU A 329 -29.96 3.74 19.68
CA GLU A 329 -30.12 2.48 20.44
C GLU A 329 -29.17 1.39 19.94
N ASN A 330 -29.00 1.27 18.63
CA ASN A 330 -28.04 0.36 18.03
C ASN A 330 -26.59 0.76 18.36
N THR A 331 -26.24 2.05 18.31
CA THR A 331 -24.88 2.50 18.67
C THR A 331 -24.57 2.19 20.14
N GLN A 332 -25.54 2.43 21.04
CA GLN A 332 -25.39 2.12 22.47
C GLN A 332 -25.27 0.61 22.70
N SER A 333 -26.08 -0.19 22.00
CA SER A 333 -26.00 -1.66 22.07
C SER A 333 -24.64 -2.17 21.59
N LEU A 334 -24.12 -1.61 20.50
CA LEU A 334 -22.79 -1.94 19.98
C LEU A 334 -21.68 -1.53 20.94
N ALA A 335 -21.79 -0.34 21.56
CA ALA A 335 -20.84 0.13 22.56
C ALA A 335 -20.81 -0.76 23.81
N GLU A 336 -21.97 -1.24 24.27
CA GLU A 336 -22.05 -2.19 25.38
C GLU A 336 -21.45 -3.53 25.01
N ALA A 337 -21.80 -4.07 23.84
CA ALA A 337 -21.23 -5.33 23.33
C ALA A 337 -19.70 -5.28 23.24
N PHE A 338 -19.14 -4.16 22.76
CA PHE A 338 -17.69 -3.98 22.74
C PHE A 338 -17.07 -3.98 24.13
N LYS A 339 -17.71 -3.34 25.12
CA LYS A 339 -17.24 -3.33 26.51
C LYS A 339 -17.31 -4.73 27.14
N GLU A 340 -18.40 -5.47 26.91
CA GLU A 340 -18.57 -6.85 27.37
C GLU A 340 -17.51 -7.79 26.78
N LEU A 341 -17.09 -7.54 25.53
CA LEU A 341 -16.00 -8.26 24.85
C LEU A 341 -14.59 -7.79 25.28
N GLY A 342 -14.50 -6.84 26.22
CA GLY A 342 -13.24 -6.37 26.80
C GLY A 342 -12.55 -5.24 26.05
N PHE A 343 -13.20 -4.62 25.05
CA PHE A 343 -12.65 -3.45 24.37
C PHE A 343 -12.73 -2.19 25.23
N THR A 344 -11.65 -1.39 25.17
CA THR A 344 -11.70 -0.01 25.67
C THR A 344 -12.30 0.91 24.61
N LEU A 345 -13.34 1.64 24.98
CA LEU A 345 -13.88 2.69 24.13
C LEU A 345 -13.06 3.97 24.32
N ALA A 346 -12.58 4.58 23.23
CA ALA A 346 -11.66 5.72 23.29
C ALA A 346 -12.21 6.92 24.11
N TYR A 347 -13.54 7.06 24.16
CA TYR A 347 -14.22 8.12 24.91
C TYR A 347 -15.11 7.57 26.03
N GLY A 348 -14.97 6.29 26.39
CA GLY A 348 -15.76 5.63 27.44
C GLY A 348 -17.20 5.26 27.09
N GLY A 349 -17.80 5.85 26.05
CA GLY A 349 -19.18 5.55 25.65
C GLY A 349 -19.69 6.40 24.48
N THR A 350 -21.01 6.47 24.35
CA THR A 350 -21.69 7.26 23.32
C THR A 350 -23.14 7.60 23.70
N ASN A 351 -23.62 8.76 23.28
CA ASN A 351 -25.05 9.09 23.21
C ASN A 351 -25.42 9.65 21.81
N THR A 352 -24.63 9.30 20.80
CA THR A 352 -24.82 9.70 19.40
C THR A 352 -24.87 8.46 18.49
N HIS A 353 -24.69 8.65 17.18
CA HIS A 353 -24.74 7.58 16.17
C HIS A 353 -23.40 6.86 15.94
N MET A 354 -22.36 7.16 16.73
CA MET A 354 -21.01 6.59 16.55
C MET A 354 -20.36 6.14 17.86
N VAL A 355 -19.43 5.19 17.76
CA VAL A 355 -18.59 4.68 18.85
C VAL A 355 -17.17 4.38 18.32
N LEU A 356 -16.18 4.43 19.21
CA LEU A 356 -14.78 4.20 18.86
C LEU A 356 -14.11 3.21 19.79
N ILE A 357 -13.35 2.27 19.21
CA ILE A 357 -12.45 1.36 19.94
C ILE A 357 -11.04 1.96 19.93
N ASP A 358 -10.39 1.99 21.10
CA ASP A 358 -8.95 2.28 21.21
C ASP A 358 -8.14 1.01 20.93
N LEU A 359 -7.36 1.00 19.85
CA LEU A 359 -6.52 -0.14 19.48
C LEU A 359 -5.31 -0.32 20.39
N LYS A 360 -4.92 0.71 21.17
CA LYS A 360 -3.76 0.63 22.07
C LYS A 360 -3.95 -0.37 23.20
N THR A 361 -5.20 -0.66 23.56
CA THR A 361 -5.55 -1.54 24.69
C THR A 361 -5.84 -2.97 24.27
N ILE A 362 -5.93 -3.24 22.96
CA ILE A 362 -6.15 -4.59 22.44
C ILE A 362 -4.89 -5.43 22.68
N GLN A 363 -5.03 -6.43 23.54
CA GLN A 363 -4.01 -7.44 23.74
C GLN A 363 -3.98 -8.39 22.54
N ASN A 364 -2.79 -8.63 22.02
CA ASN A 364 -2.57 -9.54 20.90
C ASN A 364 -1.33 -10.40 21.18
N LYS A 365 -1.08 -11.39 20.32
CA LYS A 365 0.01 -12.38 20.50
C LYS A 365 1.41 -11.83 20.17
N SER A 366 1.54 -10.54 19.88
CA SER A 366 2.78 -9.88 19.45
C SER A 366 3.18 -8.76 20.41
N LYS A 367 4.49 -8.43 20.44
CA LYS A 367 5.02 -7.28 21.19
C LYS A 367 4.59 -5.93 20.60
N TYR A 368 4.03 -5.93 19.39
CA TYR A 368 3.65 -4.71 18.68
C TYR A 368 2.19 -4.32 18.93
N LYS A 369 1.93 -3.01 19.04
CA LYS A 369 0.57 -2.48 19.08
C LYS A 369 -0.05 -2.46 17.69
N LEU A 370 -1.34 -2.76 17.62
CA LEU A 370 -2.14 -2.75 16.40
C LEU A 370 -2.27 -1.32 15.85
N ASP A 371 -2.20 -1.17 14.53
CA ASP A 371 -2.29 0.11 13.83
C ASP A 371 -3.64 0.25 13.12
N GLY A 372 -4.19 1.46 13.06
CA GLY A 372 -5.49 1.71 12.44
C GLY A 372 -5.56 1.34 10.95
N GLU A 373 -4.47 1.51 10.17
CA GLU A 373 -4.48 1.15 8.75
C GLU A 373 -4.65 -0.36 8.56
N ILE A 374 -3.84 -1.16 9.24
CA ILE A 374 -3.92 -2.61 9.08
C ILE A 374 -5.25 -3.17 9.61
N ALA A 375 -5.73 -2.64 10.73
CA ALA A 375 -6.97 -3.11 11.34
C ALA A 375 -8.18 -2.84 10.45
N THR A 376 -8.29 -1.63 9.89
CA THR A 376 -9.39 -1.27 8.99
C THR A 376 -9.31 -1.97 7.64
N ARG A 377 -8.11 -2.22 7.11
CA ARG A 377 -7.90 -3.03 5.90
C ARG A 377 -8.43 -4.45 6.08
N LEU A 378 -8.08 -5.11 7.19
CA LEU A 378 -8.51 -6.47 7.48
C LEU A 378 -10.00 -6.57 7.77
N LEU A 379 -10.59 -5.56 8.43
CA LEU A 379 -12.04 -5.43 8.57
C LEU A 379 -12.74 -5.35 7.21
N ASP A 380 -12.26 -4.51 6.27
CA ASP A 380 -12.87 -4.37 4.93
C ASP A 380 -12.73 -5.66 4.10
N LEU A 381 -11.59 -6.35 4.19
CA LEU A 381 -11.39 -7.66 3.57
C LEU A 381 -12.34 -8.72 4.13
N CYS A 382 -12.77 -8.59 5.39
CA CYS A 382 -13.77 -9.45 6.00
C CYS A 382 -15.22 -8.96 5.81
N GLY A 383 -15.44 -7.86 5.08
CA GLY A 383 -16.78 -7.34 4.77
C GLY A 383 -17.31 -6.28 5.74
N ILE A 384 -16.51 -5.82 6.71
CA ILE A 384 -16.85 -4.72 7.63
C ILE A 384 -16.19 -3.43 7.17
N VAL A 385 -16.97 -2.47 6.65
CA VAL A 385 -16.44 -1.21 6.14
C VAL A 385 -16.50 -0.14 7.22
N CYS A 386 -15.35 0.26 7.74
CA CYS A 386 -15.22 1.28 8.78
C CYS A 386 -14.02 2.19 8.47
N ASN A 387 -13.66 3.11 9.37
CA ASN A 387 -12.54 4.01 9.14
C ASN A 387 -11.65 4.19 10.39
N LYS A 388 -10.34 4.31 10.14
CA LYS A 388 -9.34 4.59 11.18
C LYS A 388 -9.43 6.05 11.61
N ASN A 389 -9.13 6.32 12.87
CA ASN A 389 -9.22 7.64 13.48
C ASN A 389 -8.10 7.87 14.48
N THR A 390 -7.58 9.11 14.50
CA THR A 390 -6.82 9.62 15.63
C THR A 390 -7.77 9.91 16.79
N ILE A 391 -7.25 9.83 18.01
CA ILE A 391 -7.96 10.18 19.25
C ILE A 391 -7.06 11.06 20.13
N ALA A 392 -7.65 11.70 21.14
CA ALA A 392 -6.91 12.46 22.16
C ALA A 392 -5.73 11.65 22.74
N GLY A 393 -4.51 12.19 22.64
CA GLY A 393 -3.28 11.53 23.11
C GLY A 393 -2.51 10.72 22.06
N ASP A 394 -2.86 10.81 20.78
CA ASP A 394 -2.01 10.32 19.69
C ASP A 394 -0.85 11.28 19.40
N GLU A 395 0.37 10.75 19.29
CA GLU A 395 1.58 11.56 19.05
C GLU A 395 1.75 12.00 17.59
N LYS A 396 1.13 11.28 16.63
CA LYS A 396 1.25 11.53 15.18
C LYS A 396 -0.05 11.23 14.45
N GLU A 397 -0.52 12.17 13.61
CA GLU A 397 -1.73 11.99 12.80
C GLU A 397 -1.65 10.82 11.82
N ALA A 398 -0.45 10.55 11.28
CA ALA A 398 -0.20 9.47 10.34
C ALA A 398 -0.39 8.06 10.93
N ARG A 399 -0.48 7.93 12.27
CA ARG A 399 -0.60 6.65 12.99
C ARG A 399 -1.83 6.64 13.89
N PRO A 400 -3.04 6.63 13.30
CA PRO A 400 -4.29 6.63 14.05
C PRO A 400 -4.40 5.39 14.93
N SER A 401 -4.75 5.57 16.20
CA SER A 401 -4.83 4.48 17.16
C SER A 401 -6.24 3.96 17.42
N ALA A 402 -7.26 4.43 16.70
CA ALA A 402 -8.65 4.03 16.93
C ALA A 402 -9.37 3.64 15.65
N ILE A 403 -10.48 2.91 15.82
CA ILE A 403 -11.43 2.60 14.75
C ILE A 403 -12.80 3.14 15.14
N ARG A 404 -13.43 3.84 14.19
CA ARG A 404 -14.75 4.43 14.37
C ARG A 404 -15.82 3.63 13.63
N PHE A 405 -16.89 3.36 14.35
CA PHE A 405 -18.08 2.68 13.86
C PHE A 405 -19.28 3.60 13.99
N GLY A 406 -20.15 3.64 12.99
CA GLY A 406 -21.46 4.27 13.05
C GLY A 406 -22.55 3.35 12.55
N THR A 407 -23.77 3.54 13.08
CA THR A 407 -24.88 2.59 12.87
C THR A 407 -25.94 3.06 11.89
N THR A 408 -25.79 4.25 11.28
CA THR A 408 -26.79 4.84 10.38
C THR A 408 -27.18 3.90 9.23
N TRP A 409 -26.20 3.41 8.47
CA TRP A 409 -26.45 2.56 7.30
C TRP A 409 -27.08 1.21 7.69
N VAL A 410 -26.53 0.53 8.70
CA VAL A 410 -27.04 -0.77 9.16
C VAL A 410 -28.45 -0.68 9.72
N SER A 411 -28.78 0.40 10.44
CA SER A 411 -30.15 0.67 10.91
C SER A 411 -31.12 0.91 9.74
N GLN A 412 -30.69 1.58 8.67
CA GLN A 412 -31.52 1.76 7.46
C GLN A 412 -31.82 0.44 6.74
N ARG A 413 -30.95 -0.56 6.88
CA ARG A 413 -31.15 -1.92 6.36
C ARG A 413 -32.01 -2.81 7.27
N GLY A 414 -32.43 -2.31 8.44
CA GLY A 414 -33.30 -3.00 9.38
C GLY A 414 -32.60 -3.70 10.55
N MET A 415 -31.27 -3.59 10.68
CA MET A 415 -30.54 -4.23 11.78
C MET A 415 -30.94 -3.66 13.15
N GLY A 416 -30.96 -4.51 14.17
CA GLY A 416 -31.25 -4.19 15.56
C GLY A 416 -30.17 -4.65 16.54
N LYS A 417 -30.55 -4.80 17.80
CA LYS A 417 -29.64 -5.12 18.92
C LYS A 417 -28.90 -6.45 18.71
N ASN A 418 -29.59 -7.49 18.24
CA ASN A 418 -28.99 -8.82 18.04
C ASN A 418 -27.93 -8.79 16.94
N GLU A 419 -28.17 -8.06 15.86
CA GLU A 419 -27.19 -7.90 14.78
C GLU A 419 -26.00 -7.06 15.25
N MET A 420 -26.20 -6.06 16.13
CA MET A 420 -25.07 -5.31 16.71
C MET A 420 -24.17 -6.19 17.58
N LEU A 421 -24.73 -7.15 18.33
CA LEU A 421 -23.96 -8.14 19.09
C LEU A 421 -23.12 -9.02 18.16
N ARG A 422 -23.73 -9.61 17.11
CA ARG A 422 -23.02 -10.42 16.11
C ARG A 422 -21.90 -9.62 15.42
N ILE A 423 -22.16 -8.36 15.06
CA ILE A 423 -21.14 -7.46 14.49
C ILE A 423 -20.00 -7.23 15.49
N ALA A 424 -20.31 -7.01 16.78
CA ALA A 424 -19.28 -6.82 17.80
C ALA A 424 -18.39 -8.06 17.96
N GLU A 425 -18.98 -9.26 17.94
CA GLU A 425 -18.26 -10.54 17.97
C GLU A 425 -17.37 -10.74 16.75
N ILE A 426 -17.85 -10.41 15.55
CA ILE A 426 -17.06 -10.45 14.31
C ILE A 426 -15.86 -9.50 14.41
N VAL A 427 -16.09 -8.25 14.83
CA VAL A 427 -15.02 -7.27 15.03
C VAL A 427 -14.01 -7.77 16.07
N ASN A 428 -14.48 -8.40 17.15
CA ASN A 428 -13.63 -9.01 18.16
C ASN A 428 -12.74 -10.12 17.62
N LYS A 429 -13.33 -11.09 16.90
CA LYS A 429 -12.63 -12.18 16.23
C LYS A 429 -11.52 -11.63 15.32
N ILE A 430 -11.85 -10.65 14.48
CA ILE A 430 -10.88 -10.03 13.57
C ILE A 430 -9.76 -9.33 14.36
N LEU A 431 -10.08 -8.34 15.19
CA LEU A 431 -9.09 -7.47 15.81
C LEU A 431 -8.13 -8.22 16.75
N THR A 432 -8.63 -9.19 17.52
CA THR A 432 -7.80 -10.01 18.42
C THR A 432 -7.04 -11.11 17.67
N GLY A 433 -7.54 -11.53 16.50
CA GLY A 433 -6.89 -12.49 15.62
C GLY A 433 -5.73 -11.93 14.80
N ILE A 434 -5.60 -10.60 14.71
CA ILE A 434 -4.48 -9.95 14.03
C ILE A 434 -3.20 -10.10 14.86
N ILE A 435 -2.13 -10.55 14.20
CA ILE A 435 -0.77 -10.55 14.72
C ILE A 435 -0.04 -9.35 14.12
N PRO A 436 0.05 -8.21 14.83
CA PRO A 436 0.71 -7.02 14.32
C PRO A 436 2.24 -7.18 14.33
N TYR A 437 2.89 -6.55 13.35
CA TYR A 437 4.35 -6.44 13.29
C TYR A 437 4.76 -5.10 12.68
N ARG A 438 6.04 -4.72 12.83
CA ARG A 438 6.55 -3.43 12.39
C ARG A 438 7.93 -3.56 11.77
N TYR A 439 8.16 -2.86 10.66
CA TYR A 439 9.49 -2.75 10.04
C TYR A 439 9.82 -1.30 9.66
N PRO A 440 11.10 -0.96 9.43
CA PRO A 440 11.51 0.37 8.98
C PRO A 440 10.92 0.72 7.60
N GLY A 441 10.31 1.90 7.48
CA GLY A 441 9.80 2.44 6.22
C GLY A 441 10.16 3.92 6.05
N HIS A 442 9.66 4.55 4.98
CA HIS A 442 9.84 5.97 4.75
C HIS A 442 9.09 6.75 5.86
N GLY A 443 9.74 7.74 6.49
CA GLY A 443 9.15 8.46 7.65
C GLY A 443 9.14 7.68 8.98
N GLY A 444 9.77 6.50 9.04
CA GLY A 444 9.96 5.71 10.26
C GLY A 444 9.26 4.34 10.22
N SER A 445 8.99 3.76 11.40
CA SER A 445 8.41 2.42 11.53
C SER A 445 6.98 2.31 10.95
N VAL A 446 6.76 1.36 10.05
CA VAL A 446 5.45 1.06 9.42
C VAL A 446 4.78 -0.12 10.11
N GLY A 447 3.53 0.04 10.52
CA GLY A 447 2.70 -1.02 11.09
C GLY A 447 2.07 -1.93 10.03
N ARG A 448 2.14 -3.24 10.24
CA ARG A 448 1.50 -4.30 9.45
C ARG A 448 0.88 -5.34 10.37
N GLY A 449 0.26 -6.36 9.79
CA GLY A 449 -0.33 -7.46 10.54
C GLY A 449 -0.72 -8.62 9.64
N LYS A 450 -0.77 -9.81 10.25
CA LYS A 450 -1.21 -11.05 9.62
C LYS A 450 -2.39 -11.64 10.40
N ILE A 451 -3.27 -12.37 9.74
CA ILE A 451 -4.42 -13.04 10.36
C ILE A 451 -4.55 -14.46 9.78
N LEU A 452 -5.04 -15.39 10.59
CA LEU A 452 -5.25 -16.77 10.14
C LEU A 452 -6.34 -16.82 9.07
N GLN A 453 -6.08 -17.54 7.98
CA GLN A 453 -7.05 -17.71 6.90
C GLN A 453 -8.37 -18.28 7.38
N LEU A 454 -8.34 -19.37 8.17
CA LEU A 454 -9.56 -20.02 8.66
C LEU A 454 -10.45 -19.04 9.44
N LEU A 455 -9.83 -18.15 10.22
CA LEU A 455 -10.55 -17.11 10.95
C LEU A 455 -11.20 -16.09 10.00
N MET A 456 -10.46 -15.61 8.99
CA MET A 456 -11.02 -14.72 7.97
C MET A 456 -12.18 -15.38 7.21
N ASP A 457 -12.02 -16.64 6.82
CA ASP A 457 -13.02 -17.41 6.09
C ASP A 457 -14.31 -17.58 6.88
N ASN A 458 -14.20 -17.96 8.16
CA ASN A 458 -15.36 -18.12 9.04
C ASN A 458 -16.10 -16.78 9.23
N VAL A 459 -15.35 -15.70 9.47
CA VAL A 459 -15.95 -14.37 9.63
C VAL A 459 -16.62 -13.89 8.35
N LYS A 460 -16.03 -14.13 7.18
CA LYS A 460 -16.64 -13.78 5.89
C LYS A 460 -17.97 -14.50 5.68
N LEU A 461 -18.05 -15.78 6.04
CA LEU A 461 -19.30 -16.54 6.01
C LEU A 461 -20.34 -15.99 7.00
N GLU A 462 -19.92 -15.57 8.20
CA GLU A 462 -20.80 -14.92 9.17
C GLU A 462 -21.34 -13.57 8.64
N VAL A 463 -20.51 -12.78 7.96
CA VAL A 463 -20.92 -11.52 7.31
C VAL A 463 -21.90 -11.78 6.15
N ASP A 464 -21.66 -12.81 5.35
CA ASP A 464 -22.58 -13.22 4.28
C ASP A 464 -23.94 -13.65 4.84
N SER A 465 -23.96 -14.44 5.91
CA SER A 465 -25.19 -14.79 6.62
C SER A 465 -25.93 -13.54 7.11
N LEU A 466 -25.23 -12.63 7.80
CA LEU A 466 -25.82 -11.37 8.27
C LEU A 466 -26.38 -10.50 7.15
N THR A 467 -25.69 -10.43 6.01
CA THR A 467 -26.13 -9.57 4.89
C THR A 467 -27.20 -10.21 4.02
N GLY A 468 -27.23 -11.55 3.95
CA GLY A 468 -28.27 -12.33 3.27
C GLY A 468 -29.65 -12.26 3.94
N GLU A 469 -29.70 -12.04 5.26
CA GLU A 469 -30.94 -11.89 6.05
C GLU A 469 -31.64 -10.52 5.84
N LEU A 470 -31.02 -9.58 5.14
CA LEU A 470 -31.46 -8.18 5.08
C LEU A 470 -32.17 -7.81 3.78
N PHE A 471 -33.04 -6.80 3.86
CA PHE A 471 -33.61 -6.16 2.68
C PHE A 471 -32.51 -5.50 1.81
N GLY A 472 -32.55 -5.77 0.51
CA GLY A 472 -31.69 -5.17 -0.53
C GLY A 472 -32.51 -4.48 -1.63
N GLU A 473 -31.85 -3.80 -2.55
CA GLU A 473 -32.48 -3.23 -3.76
C GLU A 473 -32.71 -4.30 -4.86
N GLY A 474 -32.24 -5.54 -4.64
CA GLY A 474 -32.53 -6.69 -5.50
C GLY A 474 -31.52 -6.85 -6.64
N ILE A 475 -30.24 -6.57 -6.35
CA ILE A 475 -29.17 -6.57 -7.35
C ILE A 475 -28.68 -8.00 -7.62
N THR A 476 -28.59 -8.37 -8.90
CA THR A 476 -28.28 -9.72 -9.40
C THR A 476 -26.80 -10.10 -9.32
N GLU A 477 -25.87 -9.13 -9.30
CA GLU A 477 -24.41 -9.38 -9.34
C GLU A 477 -23.76 -9.57 -7.95
N ARG A 478 -24.33 -10.43 -7.10
CA ARG A 478 -23.74 -10.73 -5.78
C ARG A 478 -22.40 -11.49 -5.85
N LYS A 479 -22.11 -12.19 -6.95
CA LYS A 479 -20.99 -13.14 -7.11
C LYS A 479 -19.59 -12.59 -6.84
N LEU A 480 -19.36 -11.30 -7.05
CA LEU A 480 -18.04 -10.69 -6.85
C LEU A 480 -17.75 -10.31 -5.39
N TYR A 481 -18.79 -10.25 -4.56
CA TYR A 481 -18.68 -9.81 -3.16
C TYR A 481 -19.27 -10.80 -2.16
N SER A 482 -20.02 -11.79 -2.61
CA SER A 482 -20.45 -12.91 -1.78
C SER A 482 -19.32 -13.92 -1.67
N TYR A 483 -19.02 -14.30 -0.44
CA TYR A 483 -18.17 -15.43 -0.10
C TYR A 483 -18.95 -16.77 -0.12
N SER A 484 -20.28 -16.75 -0.24
CA SER A 484 -21.13 -17.93 -0.43
C SER A 484 -21.12 -18.47 -1.86
N ASP A 485 -20.68 -17.65 -2.84
CA ASP A 485 -20.41 -18.04 -4.23
C ASP A 485 -19.02 -18.67 -4.44
N LEU A 486 -18.25 -18.86 -3.35
CA LEU A 486 -17.17 -19.84 -3.33
C LEU A 486 -17.75 -21.20 -3.73
N PRO A 487 -17.03 -22.06 -4.49
CA PRO A 487 -17.58 -23.24 -5.14
C PRO A 487 -18.56 -23.98 -4.22
N SER A 488 -19.85 -23.79 -4.47
CA SER A 488 -20.88 -24.45 -3.68
C SER A 488 -20.71 -25.96 -3.82
N GLU A 489 -21.28 -26.72 -2.89
CA GLU A 489 -21.36 -28.17 -3.00
C GLU A 489 -22.14 -28.67 -4.25
N SER A 490 -22.59 -27.77 -5.15
CA SER A 490 -23.21 -28.12 -6.42
C SER A 490 -22.20 -28.67 -7.43
N ASP A 491 -21.81 -29.92 -7.19
CA ASP A 491 -21.68 -31.02 -8.16
C ASP A 491 -20.91 -32.13 -7.46
N LYS A 492 -21.63 -32.86 -6.60
CA LYS A 492 -21.12 -33.97 -5.79
C LYS A 492 -21.28 -35.33 -6.47
N GLU A 493 -21.56 -35.33 -7.77
CA GLU A 493 -21.71 -36.56 -8.54
C GLU A 493 -20.71 -36.60 -9.68
N SER A 494 -20.24 -37.79 -10.02
CA SER A 494 -19.45 -37.97 -11.23
C SER A 494 -20.34 -37.80 -12.47
N PRO A 495 -19.85 -37.19 -13.57
CA PRO A 495 -20.53 -37.23 -14.87
C PRO A 495 -20.68 -38.66 -15.44
N LEU A 496 -20.07 -39.66 -14.81
CA LEU A 496 -20.13 -41.08 -15.16
C LEU A 496 -20.93 -41.92 -14.16
N LEU A 497 -21.61 -41.31 -13.18
CA LEU A 497 -22.25 -42.06 -12.08
C LEU A 497 -23.18 -43.18 -12.58
N GLU A 498 -24.02 -42.91 -13.57
CA GLU A 498 -24.91 -43.91 -14.18
C GLU A 498 -24.14 -45.04 -14.87
N ILE A 499 -23.02 -44.71 -15.55
CA ILE A 499 -22.16 -45.69 -16.22
C ILE A 499 -21.52 -46.63 -15.19
N HIS A 500 -21.05 -46.08 -14.06
CA HIS A 500 -20.44 -46.86 -12.98
C HIS A 500 -21.44 -47.83 -12.35
N GLN A 501 -22.66 -47.36 -12.08
CA GLN A 501 -23.74 -48.19 -11.55
C GLN A 501 -24.12 -49.32 -12.52
N LYS A 502 -24.23 -49.02 -13.82
CA LYS A 502 -24.52 -50.02 -14.84
C LYS A 502 -23.43 -51.10 -14.96
N ASN A 503 -22.18 -50.73 -14.69
CA ASN A 503 -21.02 -51.62 -14.73
C ASN A 503 -20.79 -52.39 -13.40
N GLY A 504 -21.74 -52.35 -12.47
CA GLY A 504 -21.68 -53.13 -11.23
C GLY A 504 -20.74 -52.57 -10.16
N ALA A 505 -20.29 -51.32 -10.28
CA ALA A 505 -19.43 -50.72 -9.27
C ALA A 505 -20.14 -50.55 -7.93
N THR A 506 -19.44 -50.85 -6.84
CA THR A 506 -19.86 -50.44 -5.50
C THR A 506 -19.65 -48.94 -5.38
N ILE A 507 -20.73 -48.16 -5.23
CA ILE A 507 -20.65 -46.71 -5.05
C ILE A 507 -20.52 -46.36 -3.57
N LYS A 508 -19.53 -45.54 -3.21
CA LYS A 508 -19.40 -44.93 -1.89
C LYS A 508 -19.31 -43.41 -2.00
N GLU A 509 -19.60 -42.74 -0.89
CA GLU A 509 -19.36 -41.31 -0.75
C GLU A 509 -17.91 -41.06 -0.30
N TYR A 510 -17.20 -40.20 -1.03
CA TYR A 510 -15.86 -39.73 -0.72
C TYR A 510 -15.88 -38.20 -0.61
N ASN A 511 -15.95 -37.67 0.60
CA ASN A 511 -16.01 -36.22 0.88
C ASN A 511 -17.12 -35.50 0.10
N GLY A 512 -18.33 -36.07 0.16
CA GLY A 512 -19.47 -35.60 -0.60
C GLY A 512 -19.57 -36.15 -2.02
N TYR A 513 -18.52 -36.70 -2.63
CA TYR A 513 -18.60 -37.23 -4.00
C TYR A 513 -19.06 -38.68 -4.05
N ARG A 514 -20.07 -38.98 -4.86
CA ARG A 514 -20.46 -40.37 -5.16
C ARG A 514 -19.60 -40.92 -6.29
N LEU A 515 -18.74 -41.89 -5.95
CA LEU A 515 -17.75 -42.48 -6.85
C LEU A 515 -17.71 -44.01 -6.72
N PRO A 516 -17.21 -44.72 -7.76
CA PRO A 516 -16.93 -46.14 -7.64
C PRO A 516 -15.82 -46.36 -6.62
N SER A 517 -16.13 -47.09 -5.55
CA SER A 517 -15.20 -47.55 -4.52
C SER A 517 -14.37 -48.71 -5.01
N LEU A 518 -15.04 -49.73 -5.56
CA LEU A 518 -14.49 -50.95 -6.17
C LEU A 518 -15.46 -51.46 -7.23
N TYR A 519 -14.93 -52.07 -8.29
CA TYR A 519 -15.66 -52.86 -9.30
C TYR A 519 -15.60 -54.35 -9.00
N ASN A 520 -14.48 -54.83 -8.44
CA ASN A 520 -14.27 -56.21 -8.02
C ASN A 520 -13.75 -56.26 -6.57
N SER A 521 -12.86 -57.19 -6.24
CA SER A 521 -12.08 -57.14 -5.00
C SER A 521 -10.89 -56.17 -5.12
N LEU A 522 -10.43 -55.63 -3.99
CA LEU A 522 -9.24 -54.77 -3.94
C LEU A 522 -7.99 -55.51 -4.46
N GLU A 523 -7.86 -56.81 -4.17
CA GLU A 523 -6.75 -57.65 -4.59
C GLU A 523 -6.73 -57.85 -6.11
N ASP A 524 -7.90 -58.10 -6.72
CA ASP A 524 -8.02 -58.25 -8.18
C ASP A 524 -7.66 -56.96 -8.92
N GLU A 525 -8.15 -55.82 -8.45
CA GLU A 525 -7.85 -54.53 -9.08
C GLU A 525 -6.36 -54.17 -8.93
N LEU A 526 -5.75 -54.42 -7.76
CA LEU A 526 -4.31 -54.22 -7.58
C LEU A 526 -3.48 -55.10 -8.52
N LYS A 527 -3.88 -56.37 -8.71
CA LYS A 527 -3.23 -57.28 -9.66
C LYS A 527 -3.38 -56.79 -11.09
N ILE A 528 -4.55 -56.28 -11.48
CA ILE A 528 -4.77 -55.68 -12.80
C ILE A 528 -3.89 -54.44 -13.00
N ALA A 529 -3.69 -53.61 -11.97
CA ALA A 529 -2.78 -52.47 -12.04
C ALA A 529 -1.32 -52.90 -12.31
N GLU A 530 -0.92 -54.08 -11.81
CA GLU A 530 0.43 -54.63 -11.95
C GLU A 530 0.64 -55.38 -13.28
N GLU A 531 -0.41 -55.95 -13.89
CA GLU A 531 -0.35 -56.78 -15.09
C GLU A 531 -0.91 -56.10 -16.36
N ASP A 532 -1.80 -55.12 -16.20
CA ASP A 532 -2.62 -54.54 -17.29
C ASP A 532 -2.78 -53.01 -17.13
N SER A 533 -3.97 -52.43 -17.39
CA SER A 533 -4.24 -51.00 -17.16
C SER A 533 -5.64 -50.73 -16.62
N LEU A 534 -5.68 -49.85 -15.62
CA LEU A 534 -6.90 -49.36 -14.99
C LEU A 534 -7.18 -47.91 -15.39
N ILE A 535 -8.44 -47.60 -15.64
CA ILE A 535 -8.95 -46.23 -15.70
C ILE A 535 -9.69 -45.89 -14.42
N PHE A 536 -9.33 -44.76 -13.82
CA PHE A 536 -9.93 -44.23 -12.62
C PHE A 536 -10.71 -42.97 -12.97
N ASP A 537 -11.93 -42.89 -12.43
CA ASP A 537 -12.72 -41.68 -12.45
C ASP A 537 -12.25 -40.72 -11.36
N LEU A 538 -11.52 -39.68 -11.77
CA LEU A 538 -11.00 -38.64 -10.88
C LEU A 538 -11.82 -37.34 -10.97
N SER A 539 -13.12 -37.44 -11.29
CA SER A 539 -14.02 -36.27 -11.41
C SER A 539 -14.20 -35.46 -10.13
N HIS A 540 -13.71 -35.98 -9.01
CA HIS A 540 -13.69 -35.33 -7.71
C HIS A 540 -12.44 -34.46 -7.51
N MET A 541 -11.38 -34.63 -8.31
CA MET A 541 -10.18 -33.81 -8.22
C MET A 541 -10.46 -32.35 -8.58
N GLY A 542 -9.67 -31.47 -7.97
CA GLY A 542 -9.71 -30.05 -8.24
C GLY A 542 -8.84 -29.65 -9.43
N ILE A 543 -9.31 -28.67 -10.20
CA ILE A 543 -8.60 -28.11 -11.34
C ILE A 543 -8.57 -26.59 -11.15
N ILE A 544 -7.40 -26.05 -10.82
CA ILE A 544 -7.22 -24.62 -10.53
C ILE A 544 -6.30 -24.03 -11.58
N GLU A 545 -6.66 -22.89 -12.16
CA GLU A 545 -5.72 -22.09 -12.95
C GLU A 545 -5.23 -20.90 -12.13
N ILE A 546 -3.91 -20.70 -12.14
CA ILE A 546 -3.25 -19.51 -11.62
C ILE A 546 -2.68 -18.72 -12.78
N LEU A 547 -3.07 -17.45 -12.89
CA LEU A 547 -2.69 -16.57 -13.99
C LEU A 547 -2.21 -15.21 -13.48
N GLY A 548 -1.21 -14.65 -14.18
CA GLY A 548 -0.72 -13.29 -13.96
C GLY A 548 0.80 -13.23 -13.95
N GLU A 549 1.35 -12.01 -14.10
CA GLU A 549 2.81 -11.77 -14.13
C GLU A 549 3.55 -12.36 -12.92
N ARG A 550 2.87 -12.42 -11.76
CA ARG A 550 3.41 -12.95 -10.49
C ARG A 550 3.17 -14.43 -10.25
N ALA A 551 2.43 -15.13 -11.11
CA ALA A 551 2.02 -16.53 -10.87
C ALA A 551 3.21 -17.48 -10.64
N GLN A 552 4.30 -17.30 -11.40
CA GLN A 552 5.50 -18.11 -11.27
C GLN A 552 6.20 -17.87 -9.92
N ALA A 553 6.36 -16.62 -9.51
CA ALA A 553 6.97 -16.26 -8.24
C ALA A 553 6.10 -16.66 -7.04
N PHE A 554 4.78 -16.49 -7.15
CA PHE A 554 3.79 -16.97 -6.18
C PHE A 554 3.92 -18.47 -5.93
N LEU A 555 3.92 -19.26 -7.02
CA LEU A 555 4.09 -20.70 -6.93
C LEU A 555 5.47 -21.10 -6.42
N GLN A 556 6.52 -20.35 -6.79
CA GLN A 556 7.87 -20.59 -6.27
C GLN A 556 7.93 -20.52 -4.75
N GLU A 557 7.17 -19.66 -4.09
CA GLU A 557 7.31 -19.47 -2.63
C GLU A 557 6.42 -20.39 -1.79
N ILE A 558 5.37 -20.97 -2.37
CA ILE A 558 4.37 -21.77 -1.64
C ILE A 558 4.50 -23.28 -1.87
N THR A 559 5.31 -23.67 -2.86
CA THR A 559 5.53 -25.08 -3.25
C THR A 559 6.94 -25.53 -2.87
N THR A 560 7.19 -26.83 -2.74
CA THR A 560 8.49 -27.39 -2.33
C THR A 560 9.53 -27.48 -3.44
N ASN A 561 9.10 -27.52 -4.70
CA ASN A 561 9.98 -27.65 -5.87
C ASN A 561 10.40 -26.29 -6.45
N ASN A 562 11.38 -26.29 -7.35
CA ASN A 562 11.74 -25.09 -8.10
C ASN A 562 10.83 -24.95 -9.34
N ILE A 563 10.00 -23.91 -9.36
CA ILE A 563 9.05 -23.55 -10.43
C ILE A 563 9.73 -22.74 -11.54
N TYR A 564 10.83 -22.04 -11.27
CA TYR A 564 11.57 -21.31 -12.31
C TYR A 564 12.24 -22.24 -13.33
N THR A 565 12.55 -23.49 -12.93
CA THR A 565 13.04 -24.52 -13.86
C THR A 565 11.94 -25.26 -14.62
N LEU A 566 10.66 -25.01 -14.31
CA LEU A 566 9.53 -25.62 -15.01
C LEU A 566 9.29 -24.86 -16.32
N LYS A 567 9.54 -25.49 -17.47
CA LYS A 567 9.32 -24.90 -18.81
C LYS A 567 7.90 -25.17 -19.32
N CYS A 568 7.46 -24.43 -20.33
CA CYS A 568 6.13 -24.63 -20.92
C CYS A 568 5.98 -26.07 -21.44
N GLY A 569 4.83 -26.69 -21.21
CA GLY A 569 4.59 -28.11 -21.52
C GLY A 569 5.14 -29.09 -20.48
N GLN A 570 5.81 -28.61 -19.42
CA GLN A 570 6.23 -29.46 -18.31
C GLN A 570 5.25 -29.43 -17.14
N SER A 571 5.19 -30.54 -16.42
CA SER A 571 4.44 -30.73 -15.19
C SER A 571 5.36 -31.19 -14.05
N ARG A 572 5.01 -30.85 -12.80
CA ARG A 572 5.79 -31.26 -11.63
C ARG A 572 4.91 -31.45 -10.41
N ARG A 573 5.11 -32.54 -9.67
CA ARG A 573 4.48 -32.76 -8.37
C ARG A 573 5.18 -31.90 -7.31
N SER A 574 4.43 -31.33 -6.38
CA SER A 574 4.98 -30.56 -5.26
C SER A 574 4.03 -30.58 -4.07
N TYR A 575 4.50 -30.17 -2.89
CA TYR A 575 3.70 -30.10 -1.68
C TYR A 575 3.42 -28.66 -1.28
N LEU A 576 2.27 -28.46 -0.63
CA LEU A 576 1.84 -27.18 -0.02
C LEU A 576 1.72 -27.37 1.49
N PHE A 577 2.20 -26.40 2.28
CA PHE A 577 2.16 -26.46 3.74
C PHE A 577 1.42 -25.26 4.34
N ASP A 578 0.78 -25.47 5.49
CA ASP A 578 0.14 -24.40 6.24
C ASP A 578 1.12 -23.70 7.19
N HIS A 579 0.59 -22.77 7.98
CA HIS A 579 1.33 -21.98 8.95
C HIS A 579 1.90 -22.77 10.16
N ASN A 580 1.52 -24.04 10.32
CA ASN A 580 2.10 -24.98 11.27
C ASN A 580 2.97 -26.04 10.58
N TYR A 581 3.30 -25.82 9.30
CA TYR A 581 4.06 -26.73 8.47
C TYR A 581 3.39 -28.11 8.33
N ARG A 582 2.05 -28.16 8.39
CA ARG A 582 1.27 -29.36 8.10
C ARG A 582 0.85 -29.37 6.65
N LEU A 583 0.84 -30.55 6.05
CA LEU A 583 0.53 -30.74 4.64
C LEU A 583 -0.89 -30.24 4.33
N VAL A 584 -1.01 -29.26 3.44
CA VAL A 584 -2.30 -28.82 2.90
C VAL A 584 -2.74 -29.77 1.80
N ASP A 585 -1.86 -30.01 0.83
CA ASP A 585 -2.09 -30.91 -0.30
C ASP A 585 -0.79 -31.24 -1.04
N ASP A 586 -0.78 -32.35 -1.77
CA ASP A 586 0.18 -32.64 -2.83
C ASP A 586 -0.45 -32.32 -4.18
N VAL A 587 0.21 -31.50 -4.99
CA VAL A 587 -0.36 -30.94 -6.22
C VAL A 587 0.51 -31.26 -7.42
N ILE A 588 -0.10 -31.34 -8.60
CA ILE A 588 0.62 -31.37 -9.89
C ILE A 588 0.46 -30.00 -10.54
N ILE A 589 1.58 -29.34 -10.82
CA ILE A 589 1.65 -28.01 -11.41
C ILE A 589 2.08 -28.15 -12.86
N MET A 590 1.32 -27.58 -13.78
CA MET A 590 1.56 -27.64 -15.23
C MET A 590 1.76 -26.23 -15.78
N ARG A 591 2.90 -25.93 -16.41
CA ARG A 591 3.14 -24.61 -17.00
C ARG A 591 2.64 -24.56 -18.44
N ARG A 592 1.64 -23.74 -18.71
CA ARG A 592 1.03 -23.59 -20.05
C ARG A 592 1.81 -22.60 -20.90
N ASP A 593 1.72 -22.75 -22.21
CA ASP A 593 2.19 -21.74 -23.14
C ASP A 593 1.12 -20.65 -23.28
N ASN A 594 1.36 -19.50 -22.67
CA ASN A 594 0.55 -18.32 -22.88
C ASN A 594 1.48 -17.11 -22.86
N THR A 595 1.95 -16.77 -24.06
CA THR A 595 3.07 -15.87 -24.39
C THR A 595 3.05 -14.48 -23.74
N LYS A 596 2.05 -14.14 -22.91
CA LYS A 596 1.98 -12.87 -22.17
C LYS A 596 1.45 -12.93 -20.73
N LYS A 597 1.01 -14.08 -20.20
CA LYS A 597 0.24 -14.10 -18.93
C LYS A 597 0.69 -15.07 -17.83
N ASN A 598 1.78 -15.83 -18.00
CA ASN A 598 2.26 -16.82 -17.02
C ASN A 598 1.09 -17.65 -16.43
N SER A 599 0.62 -18.65 -17.19
CA SER A 599 -0.52 -19.49 -16.79
C SER A 599 -0.05 -20.86 -16.30
N PHE A 600 -0.60 -21.28 -15.17
CA PHE A 600 -0.34 -22.57 -14.56
C PHE A 600 -1.66 -23.28 -14.28
N LEU A 601 -1.74 -24.55 -14.66
CA LEU A 601 -2.85 -25.43 -14.28
C LEU A 601 -2.39 -26.31 -13.11
N ILE A 602 -3.22 -26.41 -12.08
CA ILE A 602 -2.91 -27.12 -10.84
C ILE A 602 -3.98 -28.17 -10.61
N LEU A 603 -3.54 -29.42 -10.47
CA LEU A 603 -4.38 -30.52 -10.01
C LEU A 603 -4.20 -30.68 -8.50
N SER A 604 -5.30 -30.55 -7.76
CA SER A 604 -5.37 -30.71 -6.30
C SER A 604 -6.25 -31.90 -5.93
N ASN A 605 -5.96 -32.58 -4.82
CA ASN A 605 -6.79 -33.70 -4.37
C ASN A 605 -8.15 -33.20 -3.88
N SER A 606 -9.19 -33.98 -4.17
CA SER A 606 -10.58 -33.64 -3.85
C SER A 606 -10.84 -33.18 -2.40
N PRO A 607 -10.34 -33.88 -1.36
CA PRO A 607 -10.64 -33.53 0.03
C PRO A 607 -10.10 -32.15 0.41
N ASN A 608 -9.05 -31.69 -0.30
CA ASN A 608 -8.31 -30.49 0.04
C ASN A 608 -8.57 -29.34 -0.92
N HIS A 609 -9.08 -29.58 -2.12
CA HIS A 609 -9.18 -28.57 -3.17
C HIS A 609 -9.82 -27.26 -2.71
N PHE A 610 -10.93 -27.31 -1.97
CA PHE A 610 -11.57 -26.09 -1.49
C PHE A 610 -10.65 -25.31 -0.54
N SER A 611 -9.96 -26.02 0.34
CA SER A 611 -8.94 -25.45 1.22
C SER A 611 -7.78 -24.87 0.40
N VAL A 612 -7.33 -25.57 -0.65
CA VAL A 612 -6.24 -25.13 -1.55
C VAL A 612 -6.62 -23.87 -2.33
N THR A 613 -7.79 -23.85 -2.98
CA THR A 613 -8.31 -22.69 -3.72
C THR A 613 -8.41 -21.47 -2.80
N ARG A 614 -8.98 -21.65 -1.59
CA ARG A 614 -9.03 -20.57 -0.60
C ARG A 614 -7.65 -20.17 -0.10
N TYR A 615 -6.75 -21.12 0.10
CA TYR A 615 -5.36 -20.86 0.51
C TYR A 615 -4.66 -20.01 -0.54
N PHE A 616 -4.78 -20.35 -1.82
CA PHE A 616 -4.22 -19.55 -2.91
C PHE A 616 -4.84 -18.15 -2.98
N CYS A 617 -6.16 -18.03 -2.92
CA CYS A 617 -6.84 -16.73 -2.88
C CYS A 617 -6.38 -15.89 -1.68
N SER A 618 -6.22 -16.52 -0.51
CA SER A 618 -5.81 -15.86 0.73
C SER A 618 -4.38 -15.32 0.63
N LEU A 619 -3.44 -16.16 0.20
CA LEU A 619 -2.04 -15.77 0.00
C LEU A 619 -1.89 -14.68 -1.07
N SER A 620 -2.64 -14.78 -2.17
CA SER A 620 -2.66 -13.78 -3.25
C SER A 620 -3.16 -12.41 -2.77
N ASN A 621 -4.09 -12.38 -1.81
CA ASN A 621 -4.74 -11.17 -1.29
C ASN A 621 -4.02 -10.49 -0.12
N GLU A 622 -2.83 -10.98 0.25
CA GLU A 622 -1.98 -10.47 1.32
C GLU A 622 -2.63 -10.53 2.73
N TYR A 623 -1.83 -10.39 3.78
CA TYR A 623 -2.24 -10.41 5.20
C TYR A 623 -2.53 -11.79 5.83
N THR A 624 -2.36 -12.89 5.10
CA THR A 624 -2.49 -14.22 5.69
C THR A 624 -1.30 -14.59 6.57
N LEU A 625 -1.56 -15.14 7.74
CA LEU A 625 -0.54 -15.83 8.52
C LEU A 625 -0.30 -17.20 7.88
N PHE A 626 0.74 -17.29 7.06
CA PHE A 626 1.12 -18.49 6.31
C PHE A 626 2.37 -19.18 6.86
N ASP A 627 3.14 -18.47 7.70
CA ASP A 627 4.36 -18.95 8.34
C ASP A 627 4.46 -18.24 9.70
N ARG A 628 4.53 -19.02 10.79
CA ARG A 628 4.56 -18.50 12.16
C ARG A 628 5.94 -17.98 12.58
N GLU A 629 7.01 -18.48 11.96
CA GLU A 629 8.37 -18.02 12.24
C GLU A 629 8.75 -16.83 11.35
N GLU A 630 8.11 -16.67 10.19
CA GLU A 630 8.34 -15.57 9.23
C GLU A 630 7.21 -14.55 9.19
N LEU A 631 7.02 -13.79 10.28
CA LEU A 631 6.00 -12.74 10.36
C LEU A 631 6.18 -11.61 9.33
N PHE A 632 7.43 -11.28 8.97
CA PHE A 632 7.69 -10.20 8.01
C PHE A 632 7.34 -10.58 6.58
N ALA A 633 7.63 -11.83 6.20
CA ALA A 633 7.54 -12.32 4.83
C ALA A 633 6.13 -12.14 4.23
N LYS A 634 6.07 -11.94 2.93
CA LYS A 634 4.86 -11.83 2.13
C LYS A 634 5.07 -12.67 0.88
N ILE A 635 4.09 -13.50 0.56
CA ILE A 635 4.09 -14.27 -0.69
C ILE A 635 3.83 -13.33 -1.87
N GLU A 636 4.55 -13.55 -2.98
CA GLU A 636 4.41 -12.76 -4.21
C GLU A 636 2.99 -12.77 -4.79
N GLY A 637 2.45 -11.62 -5.17
CA GLY A 637 1.11 -11.49 -5.73
C GLY A 637 0.85 -10.09 -6.29
N PRO A 638 -0.37 -9.80 -6.78
CA PRO A 638 -1.53 -10.68 -6.84
C PRO A 638 -1.53 -11.61 -8.07
N CYS A 639 -2.21 -12.75 -7.93
CA CYS A 639 -2.52 -13.69 -9.00
C CYS A 639 -4.04 -13.89 -9.12
N VAL A 640 -4.51 -14.15 -10.34
CA VAL A 640 -5.88 -14.58 -10.61
C VAL A 640 -5.97 -16.08 -10.34
N ILE A 641 -6.94 -16.50 -9.54
CA ILE A 641 -7.21 -17.91 -9.20
C ILE A 641 -8.58 -18.28 -9.77
N ASN A 642 -8.61 -19.19 -10.74
CA ASN A 642 -9.84 -19.71 -11.35
C ASN A 642 -10.04 -21.17 -10.94
N ASP A 643 -11.25 -21.54 -10.53
CA ASP A 643 -11.64 -22.94 -10.32
C ASP A 643 -12.42 -23.45 -11.55
N TYR A 644 -11.90 -24.49 -12.19
CA TYR A 644 -12.48 -25.08 -13.39
C TYR A 644 -13.27 -26.37 -13.15
N ARG A 645 -13.44 -26.80 -11.90
CA ARG A 645 -14.07 -28.09 -11.54
C ARG A 645 -15.48 -28.30 -12.12
N GLN A 646 -16.29 -27.25 -12.26
CA GLN A 646 -17.63 -27.37 -12.85
C GLN A 646 -17.61 -27.55 -14.38
N SER A 647 -16.53 -27.13 -15.03
CA SER A 647 -16.41 -27.14 -16.50
C SER A 647 -15.54 -28.29 -17.03
N MET A 648 -14.58 -28.77 -16.23
CA MET A 648 -13.58 -29.75 -16.60
C MET A 648 -13.60 -30.93 -15.62
N THR A 649 -13.12 -32.10 -16.06
CA THR A 649 -12.94 -33.30 -15.23
C THR A 649 -11.61 -33.97 -15.53
N VAL A 650 -11.18 -34.90 -14.66
CA VAL A 650 -9.93 -35.65 -14.79
C VAL A 650 -10.22 -37.15 -14.77
N PHE A 651 -9.55 -37.90 -15.65
CA PHE A 651 -9.36 -39.34 -15.51
C PHE A 651 -7.90 -39.66 -15.28
N ALA A 652 -7.62 -40.78 -14.60
CA ALA A 652 -6.27 -41.33 -14.54
C ALA A 652 -6.24 -42.71 -15.19
N LEU A 653 -5.28 -42.92 -16.08
CA LEU A 653 -4.95 -44.23 -16.62
C LEU A 653 -3.64 -44.70 -15.98
N LEU A 654 -3.64 -45.87 -15.35
CA LEU A 654 -2.50 -46.39 -14.60
C LEU A 654 -2.33 -47.90 -14.82
N GLY A 655 -1.09 -48.33 -14.99
CA GLY A 655 -0.70 -49.74 -15.15
C GLY A 655 0.23 -49.95 -16.34
N LYS A 656 0.85 -51.14 -16.45
CA LYS A 656 1.94 -51.43 -17.40
C LYS A 656 1.58 -51.18 -18.87
N LYS A 657 0.34 -51.43 -19.28
CA LYS A 657 -0.11 -51.23 -20.68
C LYS A 657 -0.61 -49.81 -20.97
N SER A 658 -0.60 -48.90 -20.00
CA SER A 658 -1.14 -47.54 -20.16
C SER A 658 -0.47 -46.78 -21.31
N PRO A 659 0.87 -46.85 -21.49
CA PRO A 659 1.53 -46.22 -22.65
C PRO A 659 0.99 -46.72 -24.00
N GLU A 660 0.72 -48.02 -24.14
CA GLU A 660 0.18 -48.61 -25.37
C GLU A 660 -1.24 -48.11 -25.66
N ILE A 661 -2.07 -48.00 -24.62
CA ILE A 661 -3.44 -47.48 -24.72
C ILE A 661 -3.44 -46.00 -25.10
N ILE A 662 -2.57 -45.19 -24.49
CA ILE A 662 -2.42 -43.77 -24.85
C ILE A 662 -1.98 -43.62 -26.31
N LYS A 663 -1.06 -44.46 -26.78
CA LYS A 663 -0.64 -44.48 -28.20
C LYS A 663 -1.79 -44.89 -29.14
N LYS A 664 -2.70 -45.77 -28.72
CA LYS A 664 -3.93 -46.08 -29.49
C LYS A 664 -4.93 -44.92 -29.47
N LEU A 665 -5.04 -44.20 -28.36
CA LEU A 665 -5.93 -43.05 -28.22
C LEU A 665 -5.45 -41.85 -29.06
N LEU A 666 -4.15 -41.62 -29.07
CA LEU A 666 -3.50 -40.54 -29.81
C LEU A 666 -2.41 -41.14 -30.70
N SER A 667 -2.80 -41.69 -31.85
CA SER A 667 -1.90 -42.42 -32.76
C SER A 667 -0.72 -41.59 -33.27
N THR A 668 -0.85 -40.26 -33.29
CA THR A 668 0.18 -39.30 -33.71
C THR A 668 1.08 -38.83 -32.56
N LEU A 669 0.88 -39.35 -31.33
CA LEU A 669 1.64 -38.93 -30.16
C LEU A 669 2.93 -39.75 -30.04
N GLU A 670 4.07 -39.06 -30.08
CA GLU A 670 5.34 -39.61 -29.60
C GLU A 670 5.28 -39.84 -28.09
N GLU A 671 6.06 -40.79 -27.55
CA GLU A 671 5.99 -41.13 -26.13
C GLU A 671 6.12 -39.89 -25.23
N LEU A 672 5.05 -39.55 -24.50
CA LEU A 672 5.06 -38.42 -23.59
C LEU A 672 6.02 -38.71 -22.45
N GLN A 673 7.03 -37.88 -22.26
CA GLN A 673 8.02 -38.05 -21.18
C GLN A 673 7.37 -37.79 -19.80
N GLU A 674 7.91 -38.41 -18.75
CA GLU A 674 7.47 -38.12 -17.38
C GLU A 674 7.73 -36.65 -17.03
N GLY A 675 6.74 -36.00 -16.37
CA GLY A 675 6.83 -34.58 -16.03
C GLY A 675 6.58 -33.67 -17.22
N TYR A 676 5.91 -34.17 -18.27
CA TYR A 676 5.43 -33.39 -19.39
C TYR A 676 3.92 -33.56 -19.57
N PHE A 677 3.31 -32.55 -20.19
CA PHE A 677 1.93 -32.59 -20.63
C PHE A 677 1.79 -31.96 -22.03
N ILE A 678 0.72 -32.33 -22.71
CA ILE A 678 0.37 -31.80 -24.02
C ILE A 678 -1.09 -31.36 -24.04
N GLU A 679 -1.37 -30.32 -24.84
CA GLU A 679 -2.72 -29.89 -25.19
C GLU A 679 -3.01 -30.40 -26.60
N LYS A 680 -4.00 -31.29 -26.76
CA LYS A 680 -4.40 -31.85 -28.06
C LYS A 680 -5.91 -31.91 -28.19
N GLU A 681 -6.37 -31.99 -29.44
CA GLU A 681 -7.76 -32.24 -29.74
C GLU A 681 -7.95 -33.71 -30.12
N LEU A 682 -8.95 -34.36 -29.54
CA LEU A 682 -9.37 -35.71 -29.87
C LEU A 682 -10.83 -35.67 -30.33
N GLU A 683 -11.07 -35.86 -31.63
CA GLU A 683 -12.42 -35.89 -32.22
C GLU A 683 -13.27 -34.64 -31.86
N GLY A 684 -12.69 -33.43 -31.91
CA GLY A 684 -13.40 -32.20 -31.51
C GLY A 684 -13.35 -31.89 -30.01
N ILE A 685 -12.72 -32.73 -29.19
CA ILE A 685 -12.67 -32.57 -27.73
C ILE A 685 -11.27 -32.13 -27.32
N PRO A 686 -11.09 -30.95 -26.69
CA PRO A 686 -9.80 -30.56 -26.15
C PRO A 686 -9.45 -31.42 -24.93
N ILE A 687 -8.27 -32.02 -24.94
CA ILE A 687 -7.74 -32.87 -23.86
C ILE A 687 -6.34 -32.39 -23.49
N PHE A 688 -6.11 -32.26 -22.19
CA PHE A 688 -4.78 -32.12 -21.62
C PHE A 688 -4.33 -33.50 -21.14
N LEU A 689 -3.26 -34.02 -21.71
CA LEU A 689 -2.68 -35.29 -21.29
C LEU A 689 -1.37 -35.01 -20.57
N SER A 690 -1.29 -35.37 -19.29
CA SER A 690 -0.08 -35.27 -18.46
C SER A 690 0.40 -36.67 -18.09
N ARG A 691 1.74 -36.86 -18.01
CA ARG A 691 2.35 -38.09 -17.49
C ARG A 691 3.10 -37.79 -16.19
N SER A 692 2.87 -38.61 -15.17
CA SER A 692 3.63 -38.60 -13.91
C SER A 692 3.86 -40.02 -13.41
N SER A 693 4.83 -40.24 -12.54
CA SER A 693 5.02 -41.52 -11.86
C SER A 693 4.95 -41.37 -10.34
N TYR A 694 4.60 -42.44 -9.64
CA TYR A 694 4.79 -42.56 -8.19
C TYR A 694 4.96 -44.04 -7.79
N GLY A 695 6.02 -44.33 -7.02
CA GLY A 695 6.49 -45.71 -6.83
C GLY A 695 6.88 -46.32 -8.19
N ASP A 696 6.44 -47.57 -8.43
CA ASP A 696 6.67 -48.28 -9.69
C ASP A 696 5.57 -48.05 -10.74
N TYR A 697 4.63 -47.13 -10.49
CA TYR A 697 3.44 -46.93 -11.34
C TYR A 697 3.57 -45.67 -12.20
N THR A 698 3.39 -45.84 -13.51
CA THR A 698 3.17 -44.73 -14.45
C THR A 698 1.68 -44.37 -14.49
N GLU A 699 1.38 -43.09 -14.35
CA GLU A 699 0.03 -42.52 -14.41
C GLU A 699 -0.07 -41.48 -15.52
N TYR A 700 -1.12 -41.59 -16.34
CA TYR A 700 -1.52 -40.57 -17.29
C TYR A 700 -2.78 -39.87 -16.79
N GLN A 701 -2.74 -38.56 -16.59
CA GLN A 701 -3.93 -37.78 -16.28
C GLN A 701 -4.50 -37.16 -17.55
N LEU A 702 -5.78 -37.41 -17.82
CA LEU A 702 -6.53 -36.84 -18.93
C LEU A 702 -7.50 -35.80 -18.38
N ILE A 703 -7.28 -34.52 -18.68
CA ILE A 703 -8.15 -33.42 -18.28
C ILE A 703 -8.98 -33.01 -19.50
N MET A 704 -10.30 -32.93 -19.34
CA MET A 704 -11.23 -32.71 -20.47
C MET A 704 -12.51 -31.98 -20.03
N PRO A 705 -13.29 -31.41 -20.95
CA PRO A 705 -14.60 -30.85 -20.63
C PRO A 705 -15.53 -31.90 -19.99
N ARG A 706 -16.14 -31.54 -18.86
CA ARG A 706 -16.99 -32.43 -18.06
C ARG A 706 -18.14 -33.05 -18.87
N LYS A 707 -18.73 -32.27 -19.79
CA LYS A 707 -19.81 -32.72 -20.70
C LYS A 707 -19.39 -33.79 -21.72
N LYS A 708 -18.08 -34.04 -21.88
CA LYS A 708 -17.52 -34.99 -22.85
C LYS A 708 -16.88 -36.22 -22.19
N ALA A 709 -16.92 -36.30 -20.85
CA ALA A 709 -16.33 -37.35 -20.03
C ALA A 709 -16.75 -38.77 -20.49
N SER A 710 -18.05 -39.01 -20.70
CA SER A 710 -18.58 -40.32 -21.07
C SER A 710 -18.07 -40.84 -22.41
N ALA A 711 -17.83 -39.95 -23.38
CA ALA A 711 -17.31 -40.33 -24.69
C ALA A 711 -15.88 -40.87 -24.58
N ILE A 712 -15.02 -40.15 -23.84
CA ILE A 712 -13.63 -40.55 -23.61
C ILE A 712 -13.55 -41.82 -22.75
N TRP A 713 -14.37 -41.93 -21.71
CA TRP A 713 -14.45 -43.13 -20.88
C TRP A 713 -14.78 -44.38 -21.70
N ASN A 714 -15.87 -44.35 -22.45
CA ASN A 714 -16.30 -45.49 -23.28
C ASN A 714 -15.27 -45.85 -24.35
N ARG A 715 -14.57 -44.85 -24.90
CA ARG A 715 -13.49 -45.07 -25.87
C ARG A 715 -12.33 -45.83 -25.25
N LEU A 716 -11.88 -45.44 -24.05
CA LEU A 716 -10.82 -46.14 -23.33
C LEU A 716 -11.22 -47.58 -22.96
N ILE A 717 -12.46 -47.79 -22.49
CA ILE A 717 -12.98 -49.14 -22.26
C ILE A 717 -12.96 -49.99 -23.56
N SER A 718 -13.29 -49.40 -24.72
CA SER A 718 -13.25 -50.11 -26.01
C SER A 718 -11.85 -50.56 -26.44
N TYR A 719 -10.78 -49.97 -25.88
CA TYR A 719 -9.40 -50.39 -26.09
C TYR A 719 -8.90 -51.45 -25.10
N GLY A 720 -9.79 -52.00 -24.28
CA GLY A 720 -9.50 -53.07 -23.33
C GLY A 720 -9.07 -52.59 -21.95
N VAL A 721 -9.19 -51.29 -21.65
CA VAL A 721 -8.92 -50.76 -20.31
C VAL A 721 -10.00 -51.22 -19.33
N LYS A 722 -9.61 -51.63 -18.13
CA LYS A 722 -10.56 -52.02 -17.08
C LYS A 722 -10.81 -50.85 -16.13
N PRO A 723 -12.02 -50.66 -15.62
CA PRO A 723 -12.27 -49.61 -14.64
C PRO A 723 -11.73 -50.00 -13.26
N GLY A 724 -11.15 -49.03 -12.54
CA GLY A 724 -10.65 -49.19 -11.18
C GLY A 724 -11.39 -48.30 -10.20
N GLY A 725 -11.54 -48.77 -8.96
CA GLY A 725 -12.21 -48.06 -7.89
C GLY A 725 -11.30 -47.10 -7.09
N THR A 726 -11.92 -46.17 -6.38
CA THR A 726 -11.23 -45.15 -5.56
C THR A 726 -10.43 -45.78 -4.40
N ASP A 727 -10.91 -46.89 -3.83
CA ASP A 727 -10.17 -47.59 -2.75
C ASP A 727 -8.86 -48.20 -3.28
N THR A 728 -8.89 -48.80 -4.47
CA THR A 728 -7.69 -49.27 -5.19
C THR A 728 -6.73 -48.12 -5.46
N LYS A 729 -7.25 -46.97 -5.93
CA LYS A 729 -6.43 -45.79 -6.19
C LYS A 729 -5.71 -45.30 -4.93
N ASN A 730 -6.42 -45.24 -3.80
CA ASN A 730 -5.83 -44.85 -2.51
C ASN A 730 -4.75 -45.85 -2.07
N LYS A 731 -4.98 -47.16 -2.23
CA LYS A 731 -3.99 -48.19 -1.86
C LYS A 731 -2.74 -48.12 -2.74
N LEU A 732 -2.89 -47.83 -4.03
CA LEU A 732 -1.76 -47.60 -4.93
C LEU A 732 -0.96 -46.36 -4.53
N ARG A 733 -1.63 -45.26 -4.15
CA ARG A 733 -0.97 -44.06 -3.62
C ARG A 733 -0.16 -44.37 -2.36
N GLU A 734 -0.73 -45.14 -1.43
CA GLU A 734 -0.05 -45.60 -0.21
C GLU A 734 1.22 -46.40 -0.52
N LYS A 735 1.13 -47.39 -1.44
CA LYS A 735 2.28 -48.20 -1.90
C LYS A 735 3.39 -47.31 -2.49
N GLY A 736 3.01 -46.24 -3.19
CA GLY A 736 3.92 -45.24 -3.72
C GLY A 736 4.40 -44.18 -2.72
N LYS A 737 4.15 -44.38 -1.40
CA LYS A 737 4.50 -43.47 -0.31
C LYS A 737 3.92 -42.07 -0.45
N LEU A 738 2.84 -41.90 -1.22
CA LEU A 738 2.14 -40.63 -1.32
C LEU A 738 1.11 -40.49 -0.19
N PRO A 739 0.87 -39.26 0.30
CA PRO A 739 -0.15 -38.99 1.31
C PRO A 739 -1.54 -39.46 0.87
N ILE A 740 -2.29 -40.03 1.81
CA ILE A 740 -3.71 -40.33 1.67
C ILE A 740 -4.48 -39.35 2.56
N TYR A 741 -5.50 -38.72 2.00
CA TYR A 741 -6.29 -37.70 2.68
C TYR A 741 -7.62 -38.24 3.21
N VAL A 742 -7.55 -39.36 3.92
CA VAL A 742 -8.70 -40.04 4.53
C VAL A 742 -8.58 -39.85 6.05
N ASN A 743 -9.63 -39.34 6.70
CA ASN A 743 -9.73 -39.07 8.16
C ASN A 743 -9.13 -37.75 8.70
N GLY A 744 -8.67 -36.84 7.84
CA GLY A 744 -8.36 -35.46 8.23
C GLY A 744 -7.02 -35.23 8.96
N ASP A 745 -6.30 -36.27 9.38
CA ASP A 745 -4.93 -36.12 9.87
C ASP A 745 -3.97 -35.82 8.71
N ARG A 746 -3.06 -34.87 8.91
CA ARG A 746 -2.17 -34.33 7.87
C ARG A 746 -0.72 -34.36 8.33
N PRO A 747 0.20 -35.06 7.66
CA PRO A 747 1.58 -35.17 8.10
C PRO A 747 2.26 -33.79 8.12
N THR A 748 3.29 -33.68 8.96
CA THR A 748 4.19 -32.53 9.04
C THR A 748 5.13 -32.49 7.83
N ALA A 749 5.70 -31.31 7.57
CA ALA A 749 6.69 -31.14 6.50
C ALA A 749 7.91 -32.07 6.65
N ILE A 750 8.30 -32.41 7.89
CA ILE A 750 9.39 -33.34 8.19
C ILE A 750 9.03 -34.76 7.76
N GLU A 751 7.85 -35.26 8.17
CA GLU A 751 7.40 -36.62 7.82
C GLU A 751 7.26 -36.80 6.30
N VAL A 752 6.73 -35.78 5.61
CA VAL A 752 6.60 -35.80 4.14
C VAL A 752 7.98 -35.77 3.46
N TYR A 753 8.92 -34.99 3.98
CA TYR A 753 10.29 -34.92 3.47
C TYR A 753 11.04 -36.24 3.64
N GLU A 754 10.93 -36.89 4.81
CA GLU A 754 11.58 -38.19 5.07
C GLU A 754 11.03 -39.30 4.17
N ALA A 755 9.72 -39.25 3.87
CA ALA A 755 9.08 -40.21 2.98
C ALA A 755 9.48 -40.00 1.51
N ASN A 756 9.57 -38.74 1.04
CA ASN A 756 9.77 -38.40 -0.37
C ASN A 756 10.69 -37.18 -0.57
N PRO A 757 12.00 -37.27 -0.24
CA PRO A 757 12.90 -36.13 -0.31
C PRO A 757 13.10 -35.59 -1.74
N GLY A 758 12.89 -36.42 -2.76
CA GLY A 758 13.03 -36.04 -4.18
C GLY A 758 12.04 -34.98 -4.69
N TYR A 759 10.97 -34.69 -3.94
CA TYR A 759 10.01 -33.63 -4.26
C TYR A 759 10.28 -32.31 -3.51
N PHE A 760 11.44 -32.20 -2.86
CA PHE A 760 11.88 -31.00 -2.16
C PHE A 760 13.17 -30.50 -2.77
N ASN A 761 13.18 -29.23 -3.18
CA ASN A 761 14.41 -28.54 -3.50
C ASN A 761 14.79 -27.66 -2.30
N LEU A 762 15.69 -28.14 -1.44
CA LEU A 762 16.12 -27.39 -0.25
C LEU A 762 17.12 -26.26 -0.58
N ASN A 763 17.66 -26.22 -1.80
CA ASN A 763 18.58 -25.17 -2.24
C ASN A 763 17.84 -23.88 -2.63
N LYS A 764 16.52 -23.95 -2.88
CA LYS A 764 15.75 -22.75 -3.24
C LYS A 764 15.73 -21.74 -2.09
N PRO A 765 15.61 -20.43 -2.38
CA PRO A 765 15.69 -19.37 -1.37
C PRO A 765 14.64 -19.42 -0.26
N TYR A 766 13.40 -19.79 -0.60
CA TYR A 766 12.31 -19.85 0.36
C TYR A 766 11.18 -20.77 -0.11
N PHE A 767 10.65 -21.59 0.79
CA PHE A 767 9.27 -22.07 0.75
C PHE A 767 8.71 -22.29 2.15
N ILE A 768 7.38 -22.29 2.26
CA ILE A 768 6.68 -22.48 3.54
C ILE A 768 7.02 -23.85 4.14
N GLY A 769 7.58 -23.87 5.34
CA GLY A 769 8.01 -25.10 6.05
C GLY A 769 9.47 -25.51 5.82
N GLN A 770 10.21 -24.83 4.94
CA GLN A 770 11.63 -25.13 4.68
C GLN A 770 12.49 -25.02 5.94
N SER A 771 12.28 -23.97 6.74
CA SER A 771 13.05 -23.72 7.97
C SER A 771 12.93 -24.87 8.97
N SER A 772 11.74 -25.48 9.09
CA SER A 772 11.49 -26.62 9.95
C SER A 772 12.30 -27.85 9.51
N ILE A 773 12.38 -28.10 8.21
CA ILE A 773 13.16 -29.22 7.65
C ILE A 773 14.66 -28.98 7.85
N ILE A 774 15.16 -27.78 7.54
CA ILE A 774 16.58 -27.43 7.72
C ILE A 774 17.00 -27.55 9.19
N LYS A 775 16.18 -27.08 10.13
CA LYS A 775 16.41 -27.24 11.58
C LYS A 775 16.44 -28.71 12.00
N HIS A 776 15.54 -29.54 11.49
CA HIS A 776 15.51 -30.98 11.76
C HIS A 776 16.75 -31.71 11.25
N LEU A 777 17.23 -31.33 10.07
CA LEU A 777 18.45 -31.90 9.50
C LEU A 777 19.71 -31.46 10.27
N GLY A 778 19.72 -30.23 10.81
CA GLY A 778 20.81 -29.72 11.65
C GLY A 778 22.17 -29.84 10.96
N GLU A 779 23.14 -30.47 11.63
CA GLU A 779 24.50 -30.68 11.10
C GLU A 779 24.59 -31.56 9.85
N LYS A 780 23.50 -32.25 9.47
CA LYS A 780 23.43 -33.01 8.20
C LYS A 780 23.37 -32.09 6.98
N VAL A 781 23.01 -30.82 7.16
CA VAL A 781 23.00 -29.81 6.09
C VAL A 781 24.43 -29.33 5.84
N LYS A 782 25.10 -29.94 4.85
CA LYS A 782 26.47 -29.58 4.46
C LYS A 782 26.49 -28.99 3.05
N SER A 783 27.19 -27.87 2.90
CA SER A 783 27.47 -27.27 1.59
C SER A 783 28.98 -27.21 1.36
N ASP A 784 29.36 -27.36 0.10
CA ASP A 784 30.71 -27.13 -0.44
C ASP A 784 31.01 -25.65 -0.72
N LYS A 785 30.01 -24.77 -0.59
CA LYS A 785 30.12 -23.33 -0.78
C LYS A 785 30.99 -22.68 0.30
N THR A 786 31.69 -21.62 -0.07
CA THR A 786 32.57 -20.87 0.84
C THR A 786 31.97 -19.52 1.24
N GLU A 787 32.46 -18.92 2.32
CA GLU A 787 32.16 -17.50 2.57
C GLU A 787 32.88 -16.62 1.55
N PHE A 788 32.19 -15.60 1.03
CA PHE A 788 32.82 -14.66 0.11
C PHE A 788 33.91 -13.85 0.80
N LYS A 789 35.10 -13.84 0.21
CA LYS A 789 36.23 -13.01 0.61
C LYS A 789 36.75 -12.27 -0.61
N PHE A 790 36.88 -10.96 -0.50
CA PHE A 790 37.47 -10.13 -1.53
C PHE A 790 38.90 -9.77 -1.14
N GLU A 791 39.86 -10.13 -1.99
CA GLU A 791 41.27 -9.76 -1.81
C GLU A 791 41.58 -8.55 -2.69
N GLU A 792 41.84 -7.41 -2.05
CA GLU A 792 42.13 -6.17 -2.77
C GLU A 792 43.51 -6.26 -3.45
N GLN A 793 43.52 -6.33 -4.78
CA GLN A 793 44.76 -6.36 -5.55
C GLN A 793 45.36 -4.95 -5.67
N LYS A 794 46.65 -4.80 -5.35
CA LYS A 794 47.39 -3.55 -5.58
C LYS A 794 47.72 -3.38 -7.06
N VAL A 795 46.73 -2.97 -7.85
CA VAL A 795 46.91 -2.59 -9.25
C VAL A 795 47.32 -1.11 -9.39
N PRO A 796 48.02 -0.71 -10.48
CA PRO A 796 48.26 0.69 -10.79
C PRO A 796 46.95 1.50 -10.85
N LEU A 797 47.02 2.78 -10.48
CA LEU A 797 45.85 3.66 -10.53
C LEU A 797 45.32 3.77 -11.96
N LYS A 798 44.00 3.60 -12.12
CA LYS A 798 43.27 3.74 -13.37
C LYS A 798 43.02 5.23 -13.66
N ARG A 799 42.78 5.58 -14.94
CA ARG A 799 42.48 6.95 -15.39
C ARG A 799 41.11 7.01 -16.05
N THR A 800 40.30 8.02 -15.70
CA THR A 800 39.01 8.23 -16.36
C THR A 800 39.20 8.75 -17.78
N PRO A 801 38.20 8.60 -18.67
CA PRO A 801 38.23 9.23 -19.99
C PRO A 801 38.36 10.77 -19.94
N LEU A 802 38.06 11.40 -18.80
CA LEU A 802 38.17 12.85 -18.58
C LEU A 802 39.52 13.26 -17.95
N PHE A 803 40.45 12.32 -17.72
CA PHE A 803 41.71 12.60 -17.02
C PHE A 803 42.52 13.75 -17.63
N GLU A 804 42.59 13.82 -18.96
CA GLU A 804 43.29 14.92 -19.65
C GLU A 804 42.60 16.27 -19.44
N GLU A 805 41.26 16.31 -19.35
CA GLU A 805 40.52 17.52 -19.00
C GLU A 805 40.78 17.94 -17.55
N HIS A 806 40.90 16.97 -16.64
CA HIS A 806 41.24 17.26 -15.23
C HIS A 806 42.61 17.90 -15.10
N GLN A 807 43.59 17.47 -15.88
CA GLN A 807 44.93 18.07 -15.88
C GLN A 807 44.96 19.51 -16.40
N LYS A 808 43.99 19.90 -17.24
CA LYS A 808 43.85 21.29 -17.71
C LYS A 808 43.23 22.19 -16.65
N LEU A 809 42.35 21.66 -15.81
CA LEU A 809 41.53 22.42 -14.86
C LEU A 809 42.07 22.41 -13.42
N ALA A 810 42.76 21.35 -13.00
CA ALA A 810 43.26 21.18 -11.63
C ALA A 810 44.79 21.28 -11.57
N SER A 811 45.32 21.75 -10.43
CA SER A 811 46.76 21.66 -10.17
C SER A 811 47.19 20.19 -10.05
N LYS A 812 48.43 19.85 -10.45
CA LYS A 812 48.98 18.49 -10.30
C LYS A 812 48.88 17.95 -8.86
N THR A 813 49.06 18.82 -7.86
CA THR A 813 48.94 18.49 -6.43
C THR A 813 47.50 18.23 -5.96
N SER A 814 46.51 18.57 -6.79
CA SER A 814 45.10 18.34 -6.49
C SER A 814 44.58 17.04 -7.11
N ILE A 815 45.36 16.32 -7.92
CA ILE A 815 45.02 14.98 -8.40
C ILE A 815 45.54 13.97 -7.38
N VAL A 816 44.65 13.17 -6.81
CA VAL A 816 44.94 12.23 -5.72
C VAL A 816 44.42 10.83 -6.04
N PRO A 817 45.01 9.78 -5.44
CA PRO A 817 44.43 8.45 -5.48
C PRO A 817 43.05 8.43 -4.80
N PHE A 818 42.03 7.96 -5.49
CA PHE A 818 40.69 7.75 -4.94
C PHE A 818 40.06 6.51 -5.58
N ALA A 819 39.67 5.52 -4.77
CA ALA A 819 39.00 4.31 -5.24
C ALA A 819 39.76 3.54 -6.36
N GLY A 820 41.08 3.60 -6.36
CA GLY A 820 41.91 3.00 -7.42
C GLY A 820 42.05 3.86 -8.69
N TRP A 821 41.59 5.12 -8.67
CA TRP A 821 41.67 6.06 -9.80
C TRP A 821 42.46 7.32 -9.46
N GLU A 822 43.04 7.96 -10.47
CA GLU A 822 43.60 9.31 -10.36
C GLU A 822 42.49 10.37 -10.54
N MET A 823 42.09 11.06 -9.47
CA MET A 823 40.94 11.97 -9.46
C MET A 823 41.26 13.33 -8.83
N PRO A 824 40.68 14.44 -9.32
CA PRO A 824 40.85 15.75 -8.70
C PRO A 824 40.10 15.82 -7.36
N VAL A 825 40.74 16.36 -6.32
CA VAL A 825 40.13 16.72 -5.04
C VAL A 825 39.48 18.10 -5.07
N LYS A 826 40.00 18.98 -5.93
CA LYS A 826 39.51 20.34 -6.22
C LYS A 826 40.04 20.80 -7.59
N TYR A 827 39.27 21.59 -8.31
CA TYR A 827 39.71 22.39 -9.45
C TYR A 827 40.03 23.82 -9.00
N SER A 828 39.21 24.37 -8.09
CA SER A 828 39.36 25.70 -7.51
C SER A 828 39.50 25.57 -5.98
N GLY A 829 38.52 26.05 -5.21
CA GLY A 829 38.40 25.81 -3.78
C GLY A 829 37.20 24.90 -3.46
N ILE A 830 37.35 24.01 -2.48
CA ILE A 830 36.25 23.10 -2.05
C ILE A 830 34.99 23.91 -1.68
N LYS A 831 35.16 25.02 -0.95
CA LYS A 831 34.04 25.92 -0.60
C LYS A 831 33.40 26.54 -1.84
N GLU A 832 34.20 26.99 -2.79
CA GLU A 832 33.70 27.61 -4.02
C GLU A 832 32.89 26.63 -4.88
N GLU A 833 33.39 25.41 -5.04
CA GLU A 833 32.69 24.33 -5.76
C GLU A 833 31.45 23.87 -5.01
N HIS A 834 31.50 23.74 -3.68
CA HIS A 834 30.34 23.45 -2.84
C HIS A 834 29.24 24.50 -3.03
N MET A 835 29.60 25.79 -2.97
CA MET A 835 28.64 26.88 -3.18
C MET A 835 28.07 26.86 -4.60
N ALA A 836 28.85 26.46 -5.60
CA ALA A 836 28.35 26.30 -6.97
C ALA A 836 27.25 25.24 -7.05
N VAL A 837 27.40 24.10 -6.38
CA VAL A 837 26.35 23.06 -6.31
C VAL A 837 25.08 23.60 -5.64
N ARG A 838 25.21 24.36 -4.55
CA ARG A 838 24.07 24.88 -3.77
C ARG A 838 23.34 26.03 -4.44
N GLN A 839 24.05 26.89 -5.17
CA GLN A 839 23.50 28.14 -5.71
C GLN A 839 23.22 28.07 -7.21
N THR A 840 23.98 27.26 -7.95
CA THR A 840 23.99 27.21 -9.41
C THR A 840 23.97 25.76 -9.90
N ALA A 841 25.08 25.24 -10.39
CA ALA A 841 25.28 23.81 -10.62
C ALA A 841 26.77 23.45 -10.56
N GLY A 842 27.07 22.22 -10.13
CA GLY A 842 28.38 21.58 -10.22
C GLY A 842 28.36 20.41 -11.20
N LEU A 843 29.36 20.31 -12.07
CA LEU A 843 29.57 19.18 -12.97
C LEU A 843 30.67 18.26 -12.42
N PHE A 844 30.33 17.00 -12.17
CA PHE A 844 31.20 16.00 -11.54
C PHE A 844 31.54 14.88 -12.52
N ASP A 845 32.81 14.49 -12.56
CA ASP A 845 33.24 13.25 -13.21
C ASP A 845 32.95 12.07 -12.26
N VAL A 846 31.97 11.26 -12.63
CA VAL A 846 31.61 10.01 -11.95
C VAL A 846 31.85 8.77 -12.83
N SER A 847 32.52 8.93 -13.98
CA SER A 847 32.77 7.87 -14.98
C SER A 847 33.61 6.68 -14.47
N HIS A 848 34.12 6.79 -13.25
CA HIS A 848 34.81 5.75 -12.50
C HIS A 848 33.84 4.77 -11.79
N MET A 849 32.54 5.08 -11.65
CA MET A 849 31.50 4.16 -11.13
C MET A 849 31.39 2.88 -11.97
N GLY A 850 30.85 1.80 -11.41
CA GLY A 850 30.61 0.56 -12.15
C GLY A 850 29.19 0.54 -12.74
N ILE A 851 29.04 -0.01 -13.95
CA ILE A 851 27.74 -0.11 -14.63
C ILE A 851 27.58 -1.52 -15.17
N PHE A 852 26.63 -2.27 -14.61
CA PHE A 852 26.36 -3.66 -14.95
C PHE A 852 24.98 -3.79 -15.59
N ASP A 853 24.89 -4.64 -16.61
CA ASP A 853 23.70 -4.87 -17.40
C ASP A 853 23.21 -6.30 -17.18
N PHE A 854 21.92 -6.47 -16.93
CA PHE A 854 21.28 -7.76 -16.63
C PHE A 854 20.20 -8.03 -17.66
N GLN A 855 20.30 -9.15 -18.36
CA GLN A 855 19.37 -9.52 -19.44
C GLN A 855 18.81 -10.94 -19.28
N GLY A 856 17.58 -11.12 -19.74
CA GLY A 856 16.83 -12.39 -19.74
C GLY A 856 15.57 -12.34 -18.87
N GLU A 857 14.64 -13.30 -19.08
CA GLU A 857 13.36 -13.41 -18.36
C GLU A 857 13.52 -13.47 -16.82
N ASP A 858 14.68 -13.97 -16.39
CA ASP A 858 15.03 -14.20 -15.00
C ASP A 858 15.79 -13.03 -14.32
N ALA A 859 16.13 -11.97 -15.08
CA ALA A 859 16.91 -10.85 -14.56
C ALA A 859 16.26 -10.18 -13.34
N CYS A 860 14.93 -9.98 -13.38
CA CYS A 860 14.19 -9.41 -12.25
C CYS A 860 14.34 -10.29 -11.00
N ARG A 861 14.20 -11.62 -11.14
CA ARG A 861 14.25 -12.57 -10.03
C ARG A 861 15.65 -12.61 -9.42
N PHE A 862 16.68 -12.65 -10.25
CA PHE A 862 18.07 -12.66 -9.79
C PHE A 862 18.42 -11.39 -8.99
N ILE A 863 18.14 -10.20 -9.54
CA ILE A 863 18.44 -8.94 -8.85
C ILE A 863 17.62 -8.80 -7.57
N ASP A 864 16.37 -9.29 -7.57
CA ASP A 864 15.57 -9.31 -6.35
C ASP A 864 16.21 -10.20 -5.28
N LEU A 865 16.72 -11.39 -5.60
CA LEU A 865 17.35 -12.26 -4.60
C LEU A 865 18.61 -11.67 -3.95
N ILE A 866 19.40 -10.92 -4.71
CA ILE A 866 20.69 -10.39 -4.23
C ILE A 866 20.59 -9.01 -3.59
N SER A 867 19.48 -8.29 -3.78
CA SER A 867 19.32 -6.91 -3.32
C SER A 867 18.30 -6.78 -2.19
N ALA A 868 18.53 -5.82 -1.29
CA ALA A 868 17.67 -5.61 -0.12
C ALA A 868 16.30 -4.98 -0.45
N ASN A 869 16.14 -4.35 -1.62
CA ASN A 869 14.91 -3.67 -2.04
C ASN A 869 14.05 -4.52 -2.99
N TYR A 870 12.81 -4.10 -3.26
CA TYR A 870 11.82 -4.87 -4.02
C TYR A 870 11.88 -4.51 -5.52
N ILE A 871 12.64 -5.30 -6.27
CA ILE A 871 12.86 -5.12 -7.72
C ILE A 871 11.60 -5.40 -8.57
N PRO A 872 10.75 -6.39 -8.23
CA PRO A 872 9.51 -6.64 -8.95
C PRO A 872 8.62 -5.39 -9.10
N GLY A 873 8.68 -4.44 -8.15
CA GLY A 873 7.92 -3.19 -8.19
C GLY A 873 8.43 -2.14 -9.19
N VAL A 874 9.63 -2.31 -9.75
CA VAL A 874 10.28 -1.34 -10.64
C VAL A 874 9.66 -1.45 -12.04
N ARG A 875 9.13 -0.34 -12.54
CA ARG A 875 8.56 -0.24 -13.91
C ARG A 875 9.57 0.35 -14.89
N LYS A 876 9.25 0.25 -16.18
CA LYS A 876 10.03 0.88 -17.25
C LYS A 876 10.24 2.36 -16.97
N GLY A 877 11.49 2.82 -17.03
CA GLY A 877 11.87 4.22 -16.78
C GLY A 877 12.02 4.60 -15.30
N GLN A 878 11.80 3.66 -14.37
CA GLN A 878 12.00 3.87 -12.94
C GLN A 878 13.38 3.41 -12.48
N ILE A 879 13.84 4.01 -11.39
CA ILE A 879 15.08 3.68 -10.69
C ILE A 879 14.72 3.34 -9.25
N VAL A 880 15.41 2.37 -8.67
CA VAL A 880 15.32 2.08 -7.24
C VAL A 880 16.70 2.06 -6.60
N TYR A 881 16.83 2.75 -5.47
CA TYR A 881 18.02 2.68 -4.63
C TYR A 881 17.94 1.46 -3.71
N SER A 882 19.01 0.69 -3.61
CA SER A 882 19.04 -0.60 -2.91
C SER A 882 20.44 -0.87 -2.36
N TYR A 883 20.59 -2.02 -1.70
CA TYR A 883 21.85 -2.49 -1.14
C TYR A 883 22.10 -3.93 -1.56
N LEU A 884 23.35 -4.24 -1.87
CA LEU A 884 23.86 -5.61 -1.90
C LEU A 884 24.51 -5.86 -0.54
N LEU A 885 24.12 -6.94 0.14
CA LEU A 885 24.59 -7.26 1.48
C LEU A 885 25.32 -8.59 1.48
N ASP A 886 26.25 -8.75 2.41
CA ASP A 886 26.78 -10.07 2.75
C ASP A 886 25.80 -10.84 3.65
N VAL A 887 26.15 -12.07 3.99
CA VAL A 887 25.34 -12.95 4.85
C VAL A 887 25.13 -12.42 6.27
N ASP A 888 25.96 -11.47 6.72
CA ASP A 888 25.84 -10.80 8.01
C ASP A 888 25.06 -9.48 7.93
N GLY A 889 24.51 -9.15 6.76
CA GLY A 889 23.74 -7.93 6.52
C GLY A 889 24.60 -6.67 6.45
N VAL A 890 25.92 -6.82 6.28
CA VAL A 890 26.85 -5.69 6.07
C VAL A 890 26.88 -5.37 4.57
N PRO A 891 26.85 -4.08 4.18
CA PRO A 891 26.90 -3.71 2.77
C PRO A 891 28.16 -4.23 2.03
N ILE A 892 27.93 -4.97 0.95
CA ILE A 892 28.90 -5.13 -0.14
C ILE A 892 28.98 -3.80 -0.89
N ASP A 893 27.81 -3.25 -1.25
CA ASP A 893 27.68 -1.96 -1.91
C ASP A 893 26.25 -1.40 -1.78
N ASP A 894 26.10 -0.09 -1.93
CA ASP A 894 24.82 0.54 -2.28
C ASP A 894 24.72 0.72 -3.79
N ILE A 895 23.50 0.59 -4.32
CA ILE A 895 23.27 0.45 -5.76
C ILE A 895 22.05 1.23 -6.23
N LEU A 896 22.05 1.62 -7.50
CA LEU A 896 20.86 2.09 -8.22
C LEU A 896 20.50 1.08 -9.31
N VAL A 897 19.27 0.56 -9.29
CA VAL A 897 18.76 -0.38 -10.29
C VAL A 897 17.75 0.35 -11.18
N TYR A 898 18.00 0.34 -12.49
CA TYR A 898 17.23 0.97 -13.54
C TYR A 898 16.38 -0.09 -14.25
N GLY A 899 15.05 0.09 -14.25
CA GLY A 899 14.13 -0.74 -15.04
C GLY A 899 14.14 -0.31 -16.51
N ILE A 900 15.01 -0.89 -17.34
CA ILE A 900 15.07 -0.62 -18.78
C ILE A 900 13.86 -1.25 -19.47
N ASP A 901 13.67 -2.54 -19.23
CA ASP A 901 12.47 -3.30 -19.55
C ASP A 901 12.17 -4.22 -18.35
N PRO A 902 11.08 -3.98 -17.60
CA PRO A 902 10.77 -4.76 -16.40
C PRO A 902 10.49 -6.24 -16.66
N TYR A 903 10.41 -6.68 -17.92
CA TYR A 903 10.24 -8.08 -18.28
C TYR A 903 11.55 -8.84 -18.54
N GLY A 904 12.71 -8.16 -18.51
CA GLY A 904 13.99 -8.85 -18.65
C GLY A 904 15.22 -8.02 -18.96
N HIS A 905 15.20 -6.69 -18.77
CA HIS A 905 16.37 -5.85 -18.97
C HIS A 905 16.51 -4.80 -17.86
N TYR A 906 17.61 -4.88 -17.11
CA TYR A 906 17.94 -3.96 -16.02
C TYR A 906 19.38 -3.48 -16.12
N MET A 907 19.62 -2.24 -15.69
CA MET A 907 20.97 -1.69 -15.53
C MET A 907 21.20 -1.37 -14.05
N MET A 908 22.35 -1.73 -13.50
CA MET A 908 22.74 -1.47 -12.12
C MET A 908 23.97 -0.57 -12.10
N VAL A 909 23.93 0.48 -11.30
CA VAL A 909 25.06 1.37 -11.05
C VAL A 909 25.56 1.12 -9.65
N VAL A 910 26.87 0.93 -9.52
CA VAL A 910 27.58 0.53 -8.29
C VAL A 910 28.70 1.52 -7.98
N ASN A 911 29.09 1.66 -6.71
CA ASN A 911 30.08 2.65 -6.32
C ASN A 911 31.47 2.30 -6.86
N ALA A 912 32.23 3.32 -7.23
CA ALA A 912 33.55 3.14 -7.83
C ALA A 912 34.54 2.39 -6.91
N ALA A 913 34.51 2.64 -5.61
CA ALA A 913 35.38 1.98 -4.62
C ALA A 913 35.09 0.47 -4.49
N ASN A 914 33.89 0.04 -4.85
CA ASN A 914 33.42 -1.32 -4.68
C ASN A 914 33.22 -2.05 -6.01
N ALA A 915 33.40 -1.40 -7.16
CA ALA A 915 33.01 -1.95 -8.46
C ALA A 915 33.60 -3.35 -8.73
N ASP A 916 34.90 -3.54 -8.48
CA ASP A 916 35.56 -4.83 -8.68
C ASP A 916 35.06 -5.88 -7.65
N LYS A 917 34.92 -5.49 -6.37
CA LYS A 917 34.35 -6.33 -5.30
C LYS A 917 32.91 -6.77 -5.60
N THR A 918 32.08 -5.84 -6.05
CA THR A 918 30.67 -6.08 -6.38
C THR A 918 30.56 -6.99 -7.60
N TRP A 919 31.39 -6.78 -8.63
CA TRP A 919 31.44 -7.65 -9.80
C TRP A 919 31.79 -9.09 -9.43
N GLU A 920 32.85 -9.30 -8.64
CA GLU A 920 33.25 -10.63 -8.19
C GLU A 920 32.18 -11.29 -7.32
N TRP A 921 31.58 -10.53 -6.40
CA TRP A 921 30.52 -11.04 -5.53
C TRP A 921 29.29 -11.49 -6.32
N ILE A 922 28.79 -10.66 -7.25
CA ILE A 922 27.64 -11.00 -8.09
C ILE A 922 27.91 -12.26 -8.92
N ASN A 923 29.10 -12.38 -9.51
CA ASN A 923 29.47 -13.57 -10.29
C ASN A 923 29.61 -14.80 -9.39
N ALA A 924 30.20 -14.69 -8.21
CA ALA A 924 30.30 -15.81 -7.26
C ALA A 924 28.92 -16.31 -6.81
N VAL A 925 27.96 -15.40 -6.60
CA VAL A 925 26.56 -15.74 -6.28
C VAL A 925 25.87 -16.41 -7.48
N LYS A 926 26.03 -15.85 -8.69
CA LYS A 926 25.50 -16.42 -9.94
C LYS A 926 26.05 -17.84 -10.18
N GLU A 927 27.34 -18.04 -9.95
CA GLU A 927 28.03 -19.32 -10.10
C GLU A 927 27.76 -20.29 -8.92
N LYS A 928 26.97 -19.87 -7.92
CA LYS A 928 26.55 -20.66 -6.76
C LYS A 928 27.74 -21.15 -5.91
N LYS A 929 28.85 -20.42 -5.90
CA LYS A 929 30.09 -20.79 -5.19
C LYS A 929 30.14 -20.34 -3.74
N VAL A 930 29.30 -19.37 -3.38
CA VAL A 930 29.34 -18.73 -2.06
C VAL A 930 28.06 -18.96 -1.26
N ILE A 931 28.22 -19.02 0.06
CA ILE A 931 27.09 -19.07 1.00
C ILE A 931 26.37 -17.73 0.95
N ILE A 932 25.05 -17.77 0.74
CA ILE A 932 24.18 -16.59 0.68
C ILE A 932 23.13 -16.54 1.80
N ASP A 933 23.05 -17.59 2.62
CA ASP A 933 22.24 -17.63 3.84
C ASP A 933 22.92 -18.47 4.91
N ARG A 934 23.05 -17.91 6.13
CA ARG A 934 23.60 -18.64 7.27
C ARG A 934 22.64 -19.71 7.80
N ASN A 935 21.33 -19.47 7.70
CA ASN A 935 20.32 -20.39 8.24
C ASN A 935 20.15 -21.62 7.35
N ASN A 936 20.37 -21.48 6.05
CA ASN A 936 20.39 -22.57 5.08
C ASN A 936 21.64 -22.48 4.17
N PRO A 937 22.75 -23.13 4.54
CA PRO A 937 23.96 -23.13 3.72
C PRO A 937 23.80 -23.72 2.30
N LEU A 938 22.75 -24.51 2.06
CA LEU A 938 22.44 -25.05 0.72
C LEU A 938 21.82 -24.00 -0.20
N CYS A 939 21.32 -22.90 0.34
CA CYS A 939 20.62 -21.85 -0.41
C CYS A 939 21.44 -21.35 -1.61
N GLU A 940 20.78 -21.18 -2.76
CA GLU A 940 21.33 -20.60 -3.98
C GLU A 940 20.28 -19.80 -4.74
N VAL A 941 20.74 -18.98 -5.68
CA VAL A 941 19.87 -18.37 -6.69
C VAL A 941 19.21 -19.46 -7.54
N ASP A 942 17.90 -19.31 -7.76
CA ASP A 942 17.05 -20.32 -8.40
C ASP A 942 16.85 -20.12 -9.91
N VAL A 943 17.60 -19.18 -10.49
CA VAL A 943 17.53 -18.71 -11.88
C VAL A 943 18.92 -18.40 -12.46
N ASP A 944 19.00 -18.35 -13.79
CA ASP A 944 20.20 -17.96 -14.53
C ASP A 944 20.00 -16.60 -15.20
N VAL A 945 21.06 -15.79 -15.29
CA VAL A 945 20.99 -14.44 -15.89
C VAL A 945 22.25 -14.10 -16.67
N GLU A 946 22.10 -13.38 -17.78
CA GLU A 946 23.22 -12.78 -18.50
C GLU A 946 23.63 -11.48 -17.80
N ILE A 947 24.92 -11.33 -17.49
CA ILE A 947 25.46 -10.14 -16.82
C ILE A 947 26.62 -9.61 -17.65
N ARG A 948 26.59 -8.33 -18.03
CA ARG A 948 27.67 -7.64 -18.76
C ARG A 948 28.18 -6.44 -17.98
N ASN A 949 29.47 -6.15 -18.09
CA ASN A 949 30.05 -4.91 -17.58
C ASN A 949 30.07 -3.87 -18.71
N LEU A 950 29.23 -2.83 -18.63
CA LEU A 950 29.10 -1.82 -19.67
C LEU A 950 30.32 -0.89 -19.79
N LYS A 951 31.32 -1.01 -18.91
CA LYS A 951 32.58 -0.30 -19.07
C LYS A 951 33.59 -1.07 -19.90
N ASP A 952 33.44 -2.40 -19.97
CA ASP A 952 34.34 -3.27 -20.71
C ASP A 952 34.21 -3.00 -22.22
N PRO A 953 35.33 -2.92 -22.97
CA PRO A 953 35.31 -2.80 -24.42
C PRO A 953 34.43 -3.83 -25.15
N SER A 954 34.28 -5.04 -24.61
CA SER A 954 33.42 -6.10 -25.15
C SER A 954 31.94 -5.73 -25.23
N SER A 955 31.48 -4.73 -24.46
CA SER A 955 30.10 -4.21 -24.54
C SER A 955 29.84 -3.37 -25.80
N GLY A 956 30.88 -3.05 -26.60
CA GLY A 956 30.73 -2.39 -27.90
C GLY A 956 29.93 -1.09 -27.84
N LYS A 957 28.91 -0.96 -28.68
CA LYS A 957 28.01 0.23 -28.74
C LYS A 957 27.20 0.46 -27.46
N ASP A 958 27.01 -0.57 -26.66
CA ASP A 958 26.24 -0.50 -25.41
C ASP A 958 27.09 0.02 -24.25
N ARG A 959 28.39 0.30 -24.47
CA ARG A 959 29.26 0.84 -23.42
C ARG A 959 28.68 2.11 -22.82
N ARG A 960 28.75 2.23 -21.50
CA ARG A 960 28.28 3.41 -20.77
C ARG A 960 29.31 3.83 -19.74
N VAL A 961 29.45 5.15 -19.62
CA VAL A 961 30.13 5.87 -18.53
C VAL A 961 29.27 7.07 -18.18
N ASP A 962 29.43 7.57 -16.96
CA ASP A 962 28.53 8.57 -16.39
C ASP A 962 29.22 9.87 -15.98
N MET A 963 28.42 10.95 -15.94
CA MET A 963 28.75 12.22 -15.32
C MET A 963 27.54 12.76 -14.57
N ALA A 964 27.76 13.62 -13.57
CA ALA A 964 26.67 14.17 -12.76
C ALA A 964 26.63 15.69 -12.80
N LEU A 965 25.44 16.25 -13.06
CA LEU A 965 25.16 17.68 -13.05
C LEU A 965 24.20 18.01 -11.90
N GLN A 966 24.72 18.58 -10.82
CA GLN A 966 24.00 18.72 -9.55
C GLN A 966 23.81 20.20 -9.17
N GLY A 967 22.58 20.61 -8.84
CA GLY A 967 22.27 21.98 -8.42
C GLY A 967 20.99 22.56 -9.03
N PRO A 968 20.48 23.67 -8.49
CA PRO A 968 19.21 24.28 -8.89
C PRO A 968 19.14 24.69 -10.37
N LYS A 969 20.29 24.92 -11.04
CA LYS A 969 20.36 25.28 -12.47
C LYS A 969 20.59 24.12 -13.42
N SER A 970 20.71 22.89 -12.93
CA SER A 970 20.99 21.72 -13.79
C SER A 970 19.95 21.50 -14.90
N LEU A 971 18.67 21.72 -14.61
CA LEU A 971 17.60 21.57 -15.62
C LEU A 971 17.73 22.61 -16.74
N ASP A 972 17.95 23.87 -16.39
CA ASP A 972 18.12 24.97 -17.36
C ASP A 972 19.33 24.70 -18.27
N ILE A 973 20.43 24.21 -17.69
CA ILE A 973 21.65 23.87 -18.42
C ILE A 973 21.40 22.71 -19.39
N LEU A 974 20.75 21.62 -18.95
CA LEU A 974 20.44 20.49 -19.85
C LEU A 974 19.53 20.89 -21.01
N LYS A 975 18.55 21.75 -20.76
CA LYS A 975 17.67 22.28 -21.82
C LYS A 975 18.46 23.04 -22.88
N SER A 976 19.56 23.70 -22.51
CA SER A 976 20.37 24.48 -23.45
C SER A 976 21.21 23.63 -24.42
N VAL A 977 21.34 22.32 -24.17
CA VAL A 977 22.09 21.38 -25.03
C VAL A 977 21.19 20.40 -25.80
N ILE A 978 19.87 20.46 -25.60
CA ILE A 978 18.89 19.58 -26.25
C ILE A 978 18.10 20.39 -27.27
N ASP A 979 18.13 19.97 -28.55
CA ASP A 979 17.33 20.61 -29.61
C ASP A 979 15.92 20.00 -29.74
N ASN A 980 15.74 18.75 -29.29
CA ASN A 980 14.47 18.02 -29.41
C ASN A 980 13.46 18.48 -28.34
N ARG A 981 12.36 19.11 -28.78
CA ARG A 981 11.30 19.61 -27.89
C ARG A 981 10.61 18.52 -27.08
N ASP A 982 10.42 17.31 -27.63
CA ASP A 982 9.81 16.20 -26.89
C ASP A 982 10.73 15.72 -25.77
N LEU A 983 12.05 15.70 -26.01
CA LEU A 983 13.02 15.34 -24.98
C LEU A 983 13.09 16.40 -23.88
N ILE A 984 13.01 17.69 -24.21
CA ILE A 984 12.88 18.78 -23.23
C ILE A 984 11.62 18.59 -22.38
N TRP A 985 10.47 18.35 -23.01
CA TRP A 985 9.21 18.14 -22.27
C TRP A 985 9.29 16.95 -21.32
N LYS A 986 9.90 15.83 -21.77
CA LYS A 986 10.14 14.65 -20.92
C LYS A 986 11.07 14.97 -19.75
N LEU A 987 12.12 15.76 -19.99
CA LEU A 987 13.09 16.17 -18.96
C LEU A 987 12.46 17.08 -17.90
N GLU A 988 11.65 18.06 -18.30
CA GLU A 988 10.92 18.96 -17.39
C GLU A 988 9.95 18.21 -16.47
N ASN A 989 9.38 17.11 -16.97
CA ASN A 989 8.44 16.26 -16.22
C ASN A 989 9.11 15.05 -15.54
N LEU A 990 10.45 14.96 -15.58
CA LEU A 990 11.19 13.84 -15.01
C LEU A 990 11.13 13.86 -13.48
N LYS A 991 10.53 12.83 -12.89
CA LYS A 991 10.43 12.65 -11.43
C LYS A 991 11.77 12.15 -10.86
N LYS A 992 12.03 12.42 -9.58
CA LYS A 992 13.21 11.87 -8.87
C LYS A 992 13.15 10.34 -8.90
N PHE A 993 14.28 9.67 -9.11
CA PHE A 993 14.39 8.22 -9.34
C PHE A 993 13.66 7.72 -10.62
N TYR A 994 13.61 8.56 -11.66
CA TYR A 994 13.23 8.14 -13.00
C TYR A 994 14.31 8.53 -14.00
N PHE A 995 14.31 7.87 -15.16
CA PHE A 995 15.19 8.20 -16.28
C PHE A 995 14.45 8.24 -17.60
N ILE A 996 15.07 8.90 -18.57
CA ILE A 996 14.66 8.94 -19.97
C ILE A 996 15.86 8.59 -20.86
N ARG A 997 15.57 8.13 -22.07
CA ARG A 997 16.56 7.94 -23.13
C ARG A 997 16.30 8.93 -24.25
N GLY A 998 17.36 9.46 -24.84
CA GLY A 998 17.27 10.43 -25.91
C GLY A 998 18.64 10.71 -26.51
N GLU A 999 18.69 11.74 -27.36
CA GLU A 999 19.91 12.14 -28.05
C GLU A 999 20.26 13.59 -27.72
N ILE A 1000 21.54 13.85 -27.44
CA ILE A 1000 22.12 15.20 -27.29
C ILE A 1000 23.18 15.38 -28.37
N CYS A 1001 22.95 16.26 -29.35
CA CYS A 1001 23.92 16.57 -30.41
C CYS A 1001 24.54 15.32 -31.09
N GLY A 1002 23.74 14.32 -31.48
CA GLY A 1002 24.23 13.07 -32.07
C GLY A 1002 24.62 11.97 -31.07
N MET A 1003 24.57 12.24 -29.76
CA MET A 1003 25.03 11.32 -28.72
C MET A 1003 23.85 10.64 -28.05
N ASP A 1004 23.77 9.30 -28.11
CA ASP A 1004 22.81 8.51 -27.33
C ASP A 1004 23.10 8.65 -25.84
N VAL A 1005 22.10 9.12 -25.09
CA VAL A 1005 22.22 9.40 -23.66
C VAL A 1005 21.05 8.83 -22.88
N ILE A 1006 21.37 8.32 -21.69
CA ILE A 1006 20.39 8.06 -20.64
C ILE A 1006 20.50 9.22 -19.66
N ILE A 1007 19.40 9.93 -19.38
CA ILE A 1007 19.36 11.03 -18.43
C ILE A 1007 18.48 10.59 -17.26
N SER A 1008 19.06 10.50 -16.06
CA SER A 1008 18.35 10.17 -14.83
C SER A 1008 18.25 11.36 -13.91
N ARG A 1009 17.18 11.42 -13.13
CA ARG A 1009 17.05 12.37 -12.03
C ARG A 1009 17.45 11.68 -10.72
N THR A 1010 18.75 11.53 -10.55
CA THR A 1010 19.44 10.96 -9.38
C THR A 1010 20.48 11.95 -8.85
N GLY A 1011 20.95 11.75 -7.63
CA GLY A 1011 21.95 12.64 -7.04
C GLY A 1011 22.37 12.24 -5.63
N TYR A 1012 23.58 12.64 -5.28
CA TYR A 1012 24.28 12.31 -4.03
C TYR A 1012 24.75 13.56 -3.27
N THR A 1013 24.30 14.75 -3.67
CA THR A 1013 24.72 16.04 -3.07
C THR A 1013 23.66 16.66 -2.15
N GLY A 1014 22.46 16.07 -2.10
CA GLY A 1014 21.31 16.60 -1.34
C GLY A 1014 20.48 17.66 -2.05
N GLU A 1015 20.79 17.98 -3.32
CA GLU A 1015 20.02 18.94 -4.11
C GLU A 1015 18.65 18.40 -4.54
N GLU A 1016 17.66 19.31 -4.63
CA GLU A 1016 16.32 19.00 -5.16
C GLU A 1016 16.32 18.75 -6.68
N VAL A 1017 17.29 19.36 -7.37
CA VAL A 1017 17.49 19.26 -8.82
C VAL A 1017 18.91 18.77 -9.09
N GLY A 1018 19.01 17.63 -9.75
CA GLY A 1018 20.27 16.97 -10.10
C GLY A 1018 20.01 15.89 -11.12
N PHE A 1019 20.95 15.71 -12.03
CA PHE A 1019 20.87 14.72 -13.08
C PHE A 1019 22.18 13.95 -13.20
N GLU A 1020 22.08 12.68 -13.59
CA GLU A 1020 23.21 11.89 -14.06
C GLU A 1020 22.96 11.50 -15.51
N MET A 1021 24.03 11.44 -16.28
CA MET A 1021 23.98 11.24 -17.72
C MET A 1021 24.94 10.14 -18.10
N TYR A 1022 24.40 9.10 -18.74
CA TYR A 1022 25.15 7.92 -19.17
C TYR A 1022 25.31 7.98 -20.67
N VAL A 1023 26.55 7.94 -21.14
CA VAL A 1023 26.91 8.10 -22.56
C VAL A 1023 28.01 7.10 -22.92
N HIS A 1024 28.19 6.82 -24.21
CA HIS A 1024 29.36 6.08 -24.68
C HIS A 1024 30.67 6.80 -24.31
N PRO A 1025 31.72 6.10 -23.85
CA PRO A 1025 32.98 6.71 -23.42
C PRO A 1025 33.65 7.59 -24.48
N ASP A 1026 33.52 7.26 -25.76
CA ASP A 1026 34.08 8.09 -26.85
C ASP A 1026 33.42 9.47 -26.96
N ASN A 1027 32.23 9.65 -26.37
CA ASN A 1027 31.45 10.89 -26.41
C ASN A 1027 31.50 11.69 -25.11
N ILE A 1028 32.06 11.15 -24.02
CA ILE A 1028 31.98 11.78 -22.69
C ILE A 1028 32.74 13.12 -22.62
N VAL A 1029 33.91 13.21 -23.27
CA VAL A 1029 34.71 14.45 -23.33
C VAL A 1029 33.95 15.54 -24.08
N LYS A 1030 33.30 15.18 -25.20
CA LYS A 1030 32.48 16.09 -26.01
C LYS A 1030 31.30 16.62 -25.18
N LEU A 1031 30.60 15.74 -24.47
CA LEU A 1031 29.46 16.11 -23.64
C LEU A 1031 29.89 16.99 -22.45
N TRP A 1032 30.99 16.65 -21.78
CA TRP A 1032 31.56 17.43 -20.66
C TRP A 1032 31.86 18.87 -21.07
N ASN A 1033 32.59 19.06 -22.17
CA ASN A 1033 32.96 20.38 -22.66
C ASN A 1033 31.73 21.17 -23.14
N LEU A 1034 30.78 20.52 -23.81
CA LEU A 1034 29.53 21.14 -24.24
C LEU A 1034 28.71 21.69 -23.06
N LEU A 1035 28.60 20.93 -21.97
CA LEU A 1035 27.90 21.37 -20.76
C LEU A 1035 28.62 22.54 -20.09
N LEU A 1036 29.95 22.50 -19.96
CA LEU A 1036 30.72 23.60 -19.38
C LEU A 1036 30.58 24.89 -20.21
N GLU A 1037 30.63 24.78 -21.54
CA GLU A 1037 30.46 25.92 -22.45
C GLU A 1037 29.07 26.55 -22.30
N ARG A 1038 28.00 25.76 -22.46
CA ARG A 1038 26.62 26.27 -22.39
C ARG A 1038 26.21 26.65 -20.97
N GLY A 1039 26.71 25.92 -19.99
CA GLY A 1039 26.43 26.11 -18.57
C GLY A 1039 27.08 27.36 -17.97
N LYS A 1040 28.10 27.94 -18.63
CA LYS A 1040 28.76 29.16 -18.15
C LYS A 1040 27.79 30.32 -17.92
N ALA A 1041 26.78 30.47 -18.78
CA ALA A 1041 25.74 31.49 -18.65
C ALA A 1041 24.85 31.30 -17.39
N PHE A 1042 24.84 30.08 -16.83
CA PHE A 1042 24.06 29.70 -15.65
C PHE A 1042 24.93 29.60 -14.38
N GLY A 1043 26.23 29.89 -14.48
CA GLY A 1043 27.18 29.80 -13.36
C GLY A 1043 27.72 28.39 -13.09
N LEU A 1044 27.59 27.46 -14.04
CA LEU A 1044 28.13 26.10 -13.90
C LEU A 1044 29.64 26.12 -13.60
N LYS A 1045 30.07 25.29 -12.65
CA LYS A 1045 31.49 25.03 -12.38
C LYS A 1045 31.79 23.53 -12.39
N PRO A 1046 32.99 23.11 -12.83
CA PRO A 1046 33.46 21.76 -12.55
C PRO A 1046 33.63 21.59 -11.03
N ALA A 1047 33.22 20.45 -10.49
CA ALA A 1047 33.25 20.14 -9.07
C ALA A 1047 33.92 18.79 -8.82
N ALA A 1048 34.75 18.73 -7.79
CA ALA A 1048 35.67 17.63 -7.53
C ALA A 1048 35.32 16.86 -6.24
N LEU A 1049 36.17 15.89 -5.85
CA LEU A 1049 35.88 15.01 -4.71
C LEU A 1049 35.64 15.74 -3.38
N GLY A 1050 36.31 16.87 -3.12
CA GLY A 1050 36.10 17.64 -1.90
C GLY A 1050 34.74 18.34 -1.85
N ALA A 1051 34.24 18.83 -2.99
CA ALA A 1051 32.90 19.41 -3.09
C ALA A 1051 31.83 18.33 -2.93
N ARG A 1052 32.05 17.15 -3.53
CA ARG A 1052 31.19 15.97 -3.30
C ARG A 1052 31.12 15.62 -1.82
N ASP A 1053 32.28 15.50 -1.17
CA ASP A 1053 32.37 15.07 0.22
C ASP A 1053 31.71 16.07 1.20
N SER A 1054 31.90 17.37 0.95
CA SER A 1054 31.27 18.41 1.77
C SER A 1054 29.76 18.50 1.55
N THR A 1055 29.28 18.44 0.29
CA THR A 1055 27.83 18.53 -0.01
C THR A 1055 27.07 17.30 0.49
N ARG A 1056 27.61 16.09 0.35
CA ARG A 1056 26.99 14.86 0.89
C ARG A 1056 26.98 14.84 2.41
N THR A 1057 28.05 15.30 3.06
CA THR A 1057 28.10 15.41 4.54
C THR A 1057 27.07 16.40 5.05
N GLU A 1058 26.97 17.58 4.43
CA GLU A 1058 25.96 18.57 4.78
C GLU A 1058 24.54 18.04 4.56
N ALA A 1059 24.31 17.31 3.45
CA ALA A 1059 23.03 16.65 3.16
C ALA A 1059 22.66 15.52 4.15
N GLY A 1060 23.65 15.00 4.88
CA GLY A 1060 23.51 13.83 5.72
C GLY A 1060 23.51 12.51 4.95
N LEU A 1061 24.17 12.43 3.80
CA LEU A 1061 24.24 11.20 3.03
C LEU A 1061 25.46 10.36 3.47
N PRO A 1062 25.28 9.06 3.74
CA PRO A 1062 26.35 8.19 4.21
C PRO A 1062 27.33 7.88 3.08
N LEU A 1063 28.57 7.56 3.44
CA LEU A 1063 29.60 7.09 2.51
C LEU A 1063 30.07 5.68 2.88
N TYR A 1064 30.27 4.84 1.87
CA TYR A 1064 30.85 3.50 2.06
C TYR A 1064 32.22 3.57 2.76
N GLY A 1065 32.44 2.67 3.72
CA GLY A 1065 33.65 2.63 4.55
C GLY A 1065 33.64 3.61 5.73
N HIS A 1066 32.74 4.59 5.74
CA HIS A 1066 32.58 5.57 6.83
C HIS A 1066 31.29 5.32 7.63
N GLU A 1067 30.13 5.58 7.02
CA GLU A 1067 28.81 5.43 7.65
C GLU A 1067 28.05 4.18 7.17
N LEU A 1068 28.62 3.44 6.22
CA LEU A 1068 28.15 2.13 5.76
C LEU A 1068 29.33 1.15 5.84
N ALA A 1069 29.09 -0.06 6.36
CA ALA A 1069 30.16 -1.01 6.67
C ALA A 1069 31.26 -0.37 7.54
N GLY A 1070 32.51 -0.41 7.10
CA GLY A 1070 33.64 0.28 7.77
C GLY A 1070 33.98 -0.25 9.16
N LYS A 1071 34.68 0.58 9.96
CA LYS A 1071 35.16 0.25 11.32
C LYS A 1071 34.06 -0.27 12.24
N PHE A 1072 32.85 0.26 12.09
CA PHE A 1072 31.69 -0.07 12.92
C PHE A 1072 30.82 -1.19 12.33
N SER A 1073 31.12 -1.66 11.12
CA SER A 1073 30.33 -2.68 10.40
C SER A 1073 28.83 -2.32 10.30
N LEU A 1074 28.54 -1.03 10.07
CA LEU A 1074 27.18 -0.50 10.11
C LEU A 1074 26.34 -1.05 8.97
N THR A 1075 25.13 -1.45 9.31
CA THR A 1075 24.09 -1.84 8.36
C THR A 1075 23.39 -0.62 7.74
N PRO A 1076 22.65 -0.78 6.63
CA PRO A 1076 21.81 0.30 6.11
C PRO A 1076 20.79 0.83 7.13
N LEU A 1077 20.38 -0.02 8.07
CA LEU A 1077 19.40 0.31 9.10
C LEU A 1077 19.97 1.32 10.10
N GLU A 1078 21.20 1.10 10.59
CA GLU A 1078 21.92 1.98 11.52
C GLU A 1078 22.39 3.27 10.84
N ALA A 1079 22.62 3.23 9.52
CA ALA A 1079 22.96 4.40 8.71
C ALA A 1079 21.77 5.36 8.47
N GLY A 1080 20.54 4.95 8.83
CA GLY A 1080 19.31 5.72 8.63
C GLY A 1080 18.56 5.41 7.33
N TYR A 1081 18.92 4.31 6.64
CA TYR A 1081 18.40 3.91 5.32
C TYR A 1081 17.55 2.64 5.36
N GLY A 1082 17.06 2.24 6.54
CA GLY A 1082 16.21 1.07 6.71
C GLY A 1082 14.98 1.03 5.79
N SER A 1083 14.48 2.18 5.34
CA SER A 1083 13.36 2.26 4.39
C SER A 1083 13.63 1.59 3.03
N PHE A 1084 14.90 1.39 2.66
CA PHE A 1084 15.32 0.71 1.44
C PHE A 1084 15.58 -0.79 1.63
N VAL A 1085 15.45 -1.29 2.86
CA VAL A 1085 15.57 -2.72 3.19
C VAL A 1085 14.17 -3.31 3.39
N LYS A 1086 13.76 -4.21 2.48
CA LYS A 1086 12.38 -4.70 2.40
C LYS A 1086 12.23 -6.06 3.06
N PHE A 1087 12.07 -6.06 4.39
CA PHE A 1087 11.87 -7.28 5.19
C PHE A 1087 10.65 -8.13 4.77
N HIS A 1088 9.71 -7.57 4.01
CA HIS A 1088 8.56 -8.33 3.49
C HIS A 1088 8.94 -9.34 2.41
N LYS A 1089 10.08 -9.18 1.74
CA LYS A 1089 10.59 -10.19 0.83
C LYS A 1089 10.87 -11.46 1.64
N PRO A 1090 10.44 -12.65 1.20
CA PRO A 1090 10.76 -13.89 1.93
C PRO A 1090 12.27 -14.15 1.99
N PHE A 1091 13.00 -13.72 0.96
CA PHE A 1091 14.44 -13.84 0.90
C PHE A 1091 15.12 -12.62 0.26
N PHE A 1092 16.27 -12.26 0.81
CA PHE A 1092 17.37 -11.58 0.12
C PHE A 1092 18.66 -11.86 0.90
N VAL A 1093 19.83 -11.78 0.26
CA VAL A 1093 21.11 -12.04 0.95
C VAL A 1093 21.28 -11.12 2.16
N GLY A 1094 21.58 -11.69 3.32
CA GLY A 1094 21.76 -10.92 4.57
C GLY A 1094 20.47 -10.53 5.30
N ARG A 1095 19.29 -10.97 4.83
CA ARG A 1095 17.98 -10.62 5.42
C ARG A 1095 17.87 -10.98 6.90
N SER A 1096 18.11 -12.24 7.25
CA SER A 1096 17.96 -12.75 8.63
C SER A 1096 18.84 -11.97 9.62
N SER A 1097 20.09 -11.72 9.21
CA SER A 1097 21.06 -10.94 9.99
C SER A 1097 20.63 -9.47 10.12
N SER A 1098 20.08 -8.87 9.06
CA SER A 1098 19.55 -7.50 9.07
C SER A 1098 18.37 -7.34 10.05
N ILE A 1099 17.45 -8.31 10.09
CA ILE A 1099 16.32 -8.31 11.04
C ILE A 1099 16.86 -8.41 12.47
N LYS A 1100 17.77 -9.35 12.75
CA LYS A 1100 18.37 -9.53 14.08
C LYS A 1100 19.10 -8.27 14.55
N LYS A 1101 19.89 -7.63 13.68
CA LYS A 1101 20.60 -6.38 13.98
C LYS A 1101 19.65 -5.22 14.24
N GLU A 1102 18.55 -5.09 13.49
CA GLU A 1102 17.54 -4.06 13.76
C GLU A 1102 16.93 -4.19 15.16
N GLU A 1103 16.71 -5.42 15.64
CA GLU A 1103 16.15 -5.66 16.97
C GLU A 1103 17.14 -5.36 18.10
N THR A 1104 18.44 -5.48 17.87
CA THR A 1104 19.49 -5.32 18.89
C THR A 1104 20.31 -4.03 18.74
N LYS A 1105 19.98 -3.14 17.79
CA LYS A 1105 20.78 -1.94 17.51
C LYS A 1105 20.86 -0.99 18.71
N THR A 1106 22.07 -0.55 19.01
CA THR A 1106 22.38 0.41 20.08
C THR A 1106 23.00 1.71 19.55
N MET A 1107 23.53 1.68 18.33
CA MET A 1107 24.19 2.80 17.67
C MET A 1107 23.37 3.31 16.49
N GLU A 1108 23.48 4.59 16.18
CA GLU A 1108 22.94 5.17 14.95
C GLU A 1108 23.77 6.37 14.47
N ILE A 1109 23.68 6.66 13.17
CA ILE A 1109 24.30 7.85 12.58
C ILE A 1109 23.44 9.08 12.85
N VAL A 1110 24.04 10.12 13.43
CA VAL A 1110 23.44 11.45 13.59
C VAL A 1110 24.15 12.48 12.73
N ARG A 1111 23.44 13.55 12.38
CA ARG A 1111 24.05 14.76 11.81
C ARG A 1111 24.19 15.80 12.92
N PHE A 1112 25.37 16.41 13.04
CA PHE A 1112 25.62 17.45 14.02
C PHE A 1112 26.12 18.73 13.34
N ARG A 1113 25.93 19.84 14.04
CA ARG A 1113 26.47 21.15 13.68
C ARG A 1113 27.23 21.71 14.88
N MET A 1114 28.44 22.21 14.65
CA MET A 1114 29.20 22.90 15.69
C MET A 1114 28.58 24.26 16.00
N ILE A 1115 28.47 24.61 17.29
CA ILE A 1115 27.89 25.88 17.72
C ILE A 1115 28.87 27.03 17.47
N ALA A 1116 30.14 26.84 17.83
CA ALA A 1116 31.18 27.85 17.64
C ALA A 1116 31.71 27.87 16.20
N ARG A 1117 32.03 29.07 15.70
CA ARG A 1117 32.72 29.30 14.42
C ARG A 1117 34.22 29.44 14.64
N GLY A 1118 35.01 29.21 13.59
CA GLY A 1118 36.47 29.42 13.62
C GLY A 1118 37.25 28.42 14.48
N ILE A 1119 36.58 27.38 15.00
CA ILE A 1119 37.24 26.28 15.70
C ILE A 1119 38.04 25.40 14.73
N ARG A 1120 38.97 24.62 15.27
CA ARG A 1120 39.78 23.67 14.49
C ARG A 1120 38.88 22.69 13.74
N MET A 1121 39.31 22.24 12.55
CA MET A 1121 38.56 21.26 11.77
C MET A 1121 38.40 19.95 12.54
N VAL A 1122 37.16 19.54 12.77
CA VAL A 1122 36.79 18.24 13.32
C VAL A 1122 37.11 17.16 12.29
N LYS A 1123 37.66 16.03 12.74
CA LYS A 1123 38.10 14.94 11.86
C LYS A 1123 37.39 13.63 12.17
N PRO A 1124 37.23 12.73 11.19
CA PRO A 1124 36.84 11.35 11.44
C PRO A 1124 37.70 10.70 12.54
N GLY A 1125 37.07 9.93 13.43
CA GLY A 1125 37.69 9.29 14.60
C GLY A 1125 37.81 10.20 15.83
N ASN A 1126 37.40 11.48 15.76
CA ASN A 1126 37.33 12.31 16.95
C ASN A 1126 36.24 11.79 17.93
N PRO A 1127 36.56 11.61 19.23
CA PRO A 1127 35.60 11.12 20.21
C PRO A 1127 34.43 12.10 20.41
N VAL A 1128 33.22 11.54 20.45
CA VAL A 1128 31.98 12.24 20.80
C VAL A 1128 31.58 11.85 22.21
N VAL A 1129 31.27 12.86 23.03
CA VAL A 1129 30.82 12.70 24.41
C VAL A 1129 29.47 13.36 24.64
N SER A 1130 28.72 12.88 25.65
CA SER A 1130 27.57 13.62 26.17
C SER A 1130 28.05 14.93 26.81
N ILE A 1131 27.14 15.88 27.07
CA ILE A 1131 27.50 17.12 27.77
C ILE A 1131 28.06 16.89 29.19
N ARG A 1132 27.85 15.68 29.74
CA ARG A 1132 28.40 15.25 31.03
C ARG A 1132 29.78 14.57 30.90
N GLY A 1133 30.32 14.47 29.69
CA GLY A 1133 31.63 13.88 29.41
C GLY A 1133 31.65 12.35 29.26
N GLU A 1134 30.49 11.69 29.15
CA GLU A 1134 30.41 10.25 28.87
C GLU A 1134 30.75 10.00 27.40
N TYR A 1135 31.61 9.02 27.11
CA TYR A 1135 31.89 8.62 25.72
C TYR A 1135 30.67 7.94 25.09
N ILE A 1136 30.15 8.54 24.01
CA ILE A 1136 28.93 8.08 23.34
C ILE A 1136 29.15 7.68 21.88
N GLY A 1137 30.30 7.97 21.28
CA GLY A 1137 30.59 7.57 19.91
C GLY A 1137 31.77 8.29 19.27
N GLU A 1138 31.84 8.27 17.93
CA GLU A 1138 32.91 8.91 17.15
C GLU A 1138 32.35 9.66 15.95
N VAL A 1139 33.04 10.74 15.55
CA VAL A 1139 32.79 11.44 14.29
C VAL A 1139 33.20 10.54 13.13
N THR A 1140 32.36 10.45 12.09
CA THR A 1140 32.62 9.65 10.89
C THR A 1140 32.96 10.52 9.67
N SER A 1141 32.38 11.71 9.58
CA SER A 1141 32.62 12.70 8.52
C SER A 1141 32.42 14.12 9.04
N CYS A 1142 33.15 15.10 8.51
CA CYS A 1142 32.91 16.50 8.81
C CYS A 1142 33.40 17.41 7.68
N ALA A 1143 32.64 18.48 7.42
CA ALA A 1143 32.95 19.49 6.42
C ALA A 1143 32.49 20.88 6.88
N LEU A 1144 32.95 21.91 6.18
CA LEU A 1144 32.44 23.27 6.35
C LEU A 1144 31.11 23.40 5.60
N GLY A 1145 30.05 23.80 6.30
CA GLY A 1145 28.73 24.04 5.73
C GLY A 1145 28.60 25.41 5.05
N THR A 1146 27.44 25.64 4.44
CA THR A 1146 27.09 26.88 3.74
C THR A 1146 27.10 28.15 4.61
N ASP A 1147 26.93 28.02 5.94
CA ASP A 1147 26.85 29.12 6.89
C ASP A 1147 28.12 29.30 7.77
N ASP A 1148 29.24 28.76 7.29
CA ASP A 1148 30.57 28.78 7.94
C ASP A 1148 30.67 28.02 9.28
N HIS A 1149 29.64 27.26 9.65
CA HIS A 1149 29.78 26.28 10.74
C HIS A 1149 30.25 24.94 10.17
N GLN A 1150 30.97 24.18 10.99
CA GLN A 1150 31.28 22.80 10.65
C GLN A 1150 30.04 21.94 10.88
N ILE A 1151 29.71 21.13 9.87
CA ILE A 1151 28.62 20.15 9.90
C ILE A 1151 29.24 18.77 9.66
N GLY A 1152 28.80 17.78 10.43
CA GLY A 1152 29.36 16.44 10.34
C GLY A 1152 28.35 15.34 10.64
N LEU A 1153 28.84 14.11 10.46
CA LEU A 1153 28.16 12.88 10.82
C LEU A 1153 28.94 12.20 11.94
N ALA A 1154 28.21 11.58 12.86
CA ALA A 1154 28.79 10.80 13.94
C ALA A 1154 27.99 9.53 14.17
N CYS A 1155 28.68 8.44 14.49
CA CYS A 1155 28.08 7.20 14.96
C CYS A 1155 28.04 7.22 16.48
N ILE A 1156 26.85 7.37 17.07
CA ILE A 1156 26.69 7.51 18.51
C ILE A 1156 25.66 6.53 19.07
N ASN A 1157 25.67 6.35 20.39
CA ASN A 1157 24.65 5.59 21.08
C ASN A 1157 23.28 6.28 20.93
N ARG A 1158 22.30 5.51 20.45
CA ARG A 1158 20.94 5.95 20.13
C ARG A 1158 20.22 6.67 21.27
N LYS A 1159 20.57 6.40 22.53
CA LYS A 1159 19.99 7.09 23.70
C LYS A 1159 20.27 8.61 23.70
N PHE A 1160 21.30 9.06 22.99
CA PHE A 1160 21.73 10.46 22.92
C PHE A 1160 21.44 11.12 21.56
N ALA A 1161 20.79 10.42 20.63
CA ALA A 1161 20.70 10.82 19.23
C ALA A 1161 19.47 11.69 18.88
N LYS A 1162 18.87 12.33 19.89
CA LYS A 1162 17.68 13.16 19.71
C LYS A 1162 18.06 14.50 19.05
N GLU A 1163 17.29 14.93 18.05
CA GLU A 1163 17.45 16.27 17.47
C GLU A 1163 17.31 17.36 18.57
N GLY A 1164 18.19 18.35 18.52
CA GLY A 1164 18.33 19.44 19.50
C GLY A 1164 19.21 19.09 20.72
N GLU A 1165 19.62 17.83 20.89
CA GLU A 1165 20.52 17.45 21.98
C GLU A 1165 21.94 18.01 21.74
N GLN A 1166 22.58 18.50 22.80
CA GLN A 1166 23.96 18.96 22.75
C GLN A 1166 24.95 17.83 23.00
N ILE A 1167 26.03 17.80 22.21
CA ILE A 1167 27.12 16.83 22.30
C ILE A 1167 28.47 17.56 22.38
N GLY A 1168 29.44 16.94 23.05
CA GLY A 1168 30.83 17.39 23.06
C GLY A 1168 31.67 16.61 22.05
N ILE A 1169 32.58 17.28 21.35
CA ILE A 1169 33.53 16.64 20.41
C ILE A 1169 34.96 17.01 20.79
N PHE A 1170 35.79 16.00 21.07
CA PHE A 1170 37.21 16.20 21.37
C PHE A 1170 38.03 16.28 20.08
N ILE A 1171 38.54 17.48 19.77
CA ILE A 1171 39.37 17.73 18.59
C ILE A 1171 40.83 17.43 18.93
N LEU A 1172 41.20 16.15 18.84
CA LEU A 1172 42.52 15.69 19.27
C LEU A 1172 43.65 16.17 18.33
N PRO A 1173 44.77 16.68 18.87
CA PRO A 1173 45.97 16.97 18.08
C PRO A 1173 46.66 15.67 17.60
N PRO A 1174 47.54 15.75 16.57
CA PRO A 1174 48.25 14.58 16.02
C PRO A 1174 49.12 13.84 17.04
N LYS A 1175 49.55 14.51 18.10
CA LYS A 1175 50.22 13.94 19.28
C LYS A 1175 49.52 14.46 20.52
N VAL A 1176 48.98 13.56 21.34
CA VAL A 1176 48.34 13.89 22.62
C VAL A 1176 49.37 13.67 23.72
N ASN A 1177 49.77 14.74 24.42
CA ASN A 1177 50.64 14.68 25.59
C ASN A 1177 49.91 15.39 26.72
N GLU A 1178 48.88 14.74 27.26
CA GLU A 1178 48.03 15.29 28.32
C GLU A 1178 48.39 14.65 29.66
N LYS A 1179 48.56 15.48 30.70
CA LYS A 1179 48.80 14.99 32.06
C LYS A 1179 47.50 14.41 32.62
N GLN A 1180 47.60 13.40 33.48
CA GLN A 1180 46.44 12.95 34.26
C GLN A 1180 45.87 14.14 35.06
N LYS A 1181 44.54 14.21 35.20
CA LYS A 1181 43.86 15.39 35.76
C LYS A 1181 44.31 15.72 37.19
N ASP A 1182 44.69 14.71 37.96
CA ASP A 1182 45.25 14.80 39.32
C ASP A 1182 46.71 15.29 39.35
N LYS A 1183 47.37 15.46 38.20
CA LYS A 1183 48.77 15.88 38.04
C LYS A 1183 48.94 17.24 37.34
N LEU A 1184 47.84 17.97 37.14
CA LEU A 1184 47.86 19.30 36.52
C LEU A 1184 48.47 20.34 37.48
N LYS A 1185 49.31 21.21 36.93
CA LYS A 1185 49.89 22.39 37.60
C LYS A 1185 49.38 23.67 36.93
N GLU A 1186 49.49 24.80 37.63
CA GLU A 1186 49.15 26.10 37.06
C GLU A 1186 49.90 26.34 35.74
N GLY A 1187 49.17 26.75 34.70
CA GLY A 1187 49.69 26.93 33.33
C GLY A 1187 49.64 25.70 32.43
N ASP A 1188 49.33 24.51 32.94
CA ASP A 1188 49.11 23.31 32.11
C ASP A 1188 47.85 23.48 31.23
N LYS A 1189 47.95 23.05 29.97
CA LYS A 1189 46.84 23.06 29.02
C LYS A 1189 46.14 21.70 29.00
N VAL A 1190 44.82 21.71 29.12
CA VAL A 1190 43.94 20.55 28.96
C VAL A 1190 43.11 20.69 27.70
N ILE A 1191 42.80 19.57 27.06
CA ILE A 1191 41.92 19.53 25.89
C ILE A 1191 40.48 19.55 26.41
N LEU A 1192 39.74 20.58 26.02
CA LEU A 1192 38.29 20.64 26.22
C LEU A 1192 37.59 20.18 24.95
N HIS A 1193 36.38 19.64 25.11
CA HIS A 1193 35.53 19.35 23.97
C HIS A 1193 34.93 20.65 23.43
N GLU A 1194 34.69 20.70 22.13
CA GLU A 1194 33.87 21.73 21.51
C GLU A 1194 32.41 21.27 21.48
N THR A 1195 31.47 22.19 21.66
CA THR A 1195 30.03 21.84 21.69
C THR A 1195 29.43 21.85 20.29
N GLY A 1196 28.78 20.74 19.94
CA GLY A 1196 27.89 20.61 18.80
C GLY A 1196 26.45 20.36 19.21
N GLU A 1197 25.53 20.56 18.28
CA GLU A 1197 24.11 20.26 18.42
C GLU A 1197 23.72 19.23 17.36
N ILE A 1198 22.94 18.22 17.77
CA ILE A 1198 22.36 17.26 16.84
C ILE A 1198 21.25 17.96 16.05
N VAL A 1199 21.45 18.05 14.74
CA VAL A 1199 20.49 18.63 13.82
C VAL A 1199 19.76 17.52 13.07
N SER A 1200 18.75 17.88 12.27
CA SER A 1200 17.98 16.86 11.57
C SER A 1200 18.86 15.96 10.71
N ARG A 1201 18.60 14.64 10.69
CA ARG A 1201 19.49 13.65 10.07
C ARG A 1201 19.77 13.96 8.59
N PHE A 1202 18.74 14.40 7.88
CA PHE A 1202 18.81 14.79 6.47
C PHE A 1202 18.58 16.30 6.34
N TYR A 1203 19.23 16.92 5.36
CA TYR A 1203 19.03 18.34 5.07
C TYR A 1203 17.61 18.55 4.52
N VAL A 1204 16.84 19.46 5.14
CA VAL A 1204 15.49 19.81 4.71
C VAL A 1204 15.54 21.24 4.17
N VAL A 1205 15.35 21.39 2.86
CA VAL A 1205 15.16 22.70 2.23
C VAL A 1205 13.74 23.17 2.54
N ASP A 1206 13.62 24.17 3.41
CA ASP A 1206 12.36 24.78 3.87
C ASP A 1206 11.30 23.83 4.45
N LYS A 1207 11.13 23.89 5.79
CA LYS A 1207 10.05 23.21 6.54
C LYS A 1207 8.63 23.50 6.01
N CYS A 1208 8.43 24.55 5.20
CA CYS A 1208 7.13 24.88 4.62
C CYS A 1208 6.67 23.97 3.47
N LYS A 1209 7.52 23.10 2.91
CA LYS A 1209 7.13 22.20 1.79
C LYS A 1209 7.10 20.71 2.14
N ALA A 1210 7.85 20.28 3.16
CA ALA A 1210 8.02 18.85 3.49
C ALA A 1210 6.75 18.16 4.04
N GLU A 1211 5.79 18.89 4.61
CA GLU A 1211 4.52 18.31 5.08
C GLU A 1211 3.55 17.90 3.93
N THR A 1212 3.94 18.11 2.67
CA THR A 1212 3.08 17.79 1.50
C THR A 1212 3.55 16.59 0.68
N ALA A 1213 4.59 15.88 1.13
CA ALA A 1213 5.19 14.75 0.41
C ALA A 1213 5.12 13.39 1.15
N GLU A 1214 4.22 13.24 2.13
CA GLU A 1214 3.80 11.93 2.68
C GLU A 1214 2.58 11.36 1.95
#